data_AF-A0A9P0CUE6-F1
#
_entry.id   AF-A0A9P0CUE6-F1
#
_cell.length_a   1.000
_cell.length_b   1.000
_cell.length_c   1.000
_cell.angle_alpha   90.00
_cell.angle_beta   90.00
_cell.angle_gamma   90.00
#
_symmetry.space_group_name_H-M   'P 1'
#
loop_
_entity.id
_entity.type
_entity.pdbx_description
1 polymer ?
#
loop_
_entity_poly.entity_id
_entity_poly.type
_entity_poly.pdbx_seq_one_letter_code
_entity_poly.pdbx_strand_id
1 'polypeptide(L)'
;MKSTTLIYSIITIYFSTNFMISSEVVNKNDDDTVVEGFIESPICCNLTTERVELNYTSKIVENEYIVMFNGYYKDQARINYINTALNASGIRKWKILSRENPASEYPSDFDVVIIEDSEKLEGLNALNEHPAVKRVTSQRMVSRTLKISPPQKIGRNSLNSKNQFRHNNRRLLRAIPRQITSVLQADSLWNMGITGKGVRVAIFDTGLSKNHPHFKKIKERTNWTNEKTYDDGLGHGTFVAGVIASSKECLGFAPDAELHIFRVFTNNQVSYTSWFLDAFNYAILKKINVLNLSIGGPDFKDHPFVDKVWELTANRVIMVSAIGNDGPLYGTLNNPADQMDVIGVGGINFEDQIAKFSSRGMTTWELPQGYGRVKPDIVTYGSAVKGSHIKGGCRTLSGTSVASPVVAGAVTLLASGVIHRGDVINPASMKQALMASARRLPGVNMFEQGHGKLNLMKAYQILNTYTPQASLSPSYIDLSECPYMWPYCTQPLYHTAIPLIVNVTILNGLGVTGRIAGKPQWYPYTPQQGHLLEVAITYSEMLWPWSGWMAVHLSVTKEGAAYEGYAQGHVVVTVESPPGNGETEVRQSTVKLPVRAKIIPVPPRHKRILWDQYHNLRYPPGYFPRDNLKVKNDPLDWNGDHIHTNFKDMYQNLRNTGYYVEVLGSPFTCFDASQYGTLLIVDPEEEFFPEEIMKIKRDVDSGLSVIVFADWYNVTVMKKVKFYDENTRQWWMPDTGGANVPAINELLASWDVQLGDRVFEGKFKLKEHDVYYASGTSIRTFPKDGIVIAKNLIDQGTEILGEPDTTQYKIPILGLFQTKSTEKKSGRIIVYGDSNCIDSSHLDIACYWLLDAMLEYTSTSHLPSVFKDNQLLVWDGVAETETPHRMEGNRLYRYSNVLEKNLGEAQARPIPQCPHLMWAHPIPLNVSAPTNLYQSQKLLSLIEEVNIVLPVDNNIKE
;
A
#
# COMPACT_ATOMS: atom_id res chain seq x y z
N MET A 1 -1.83 14.05 35.23
CA MET A 1 -3.29 14.13 35.05
C MET A 1 -3.68 13.04 34.06
N LYS A 2 -4.27 11.96 34.58
CA LYS A 2 -4.81 10.83 33.82
C LYS A 2 -6.23 11.19 33.38
N SER A 3 -6.55 11.10 32.09
CA SER A 3 -7.85 10.66 31.55
C SER A 3 -7.91 10.83 30.03
N THR A 4 -7.38 9.87 29.29
CA THR A 4 -7.88 9.39 27.96
C THR A 4 -6.98 8.22 27.54
N THR A 5 -7.32 7.00 27.94
CA THR A 5 -6.61 5.79 27.52
C THR A 5 -7.59 4.62 27.53
N LEU A 6 -8.01 4.22 26.33
CA LEU A 6 -8.83 3.05 25.97
C LEU A 6 -8.84 3.09 24.43
N ILE A 7 -8.46 2.10 23.63
CA ILE A 7 -8.25 0.65 23.77
C ILE A 7 -7.21 0.28 22.70
N TYR A 8 -6.07 -0.34 23.03
CA TYR A 8 -5.26 -1.11 22.08
C TYR A 8 -4.36 -2.09 22.83
N SER A 9 -4.69 -3.38 22.78
CA SER A 9 -3.87 -4.45 23.38
C SER A 9 -3.54 -5.53 22.34
N ILE A 10 -2.23 -5.67 22.12
CA ILE A 10 -1.47 -6.90 21.80
C ILE A 10 -1.79 -7.61 20.46
N ILE A 11 -0.97 -7.35 19.43
CA ILE A 11 -0.95 -8.10 18.17
C ILE A 11 0.51 -8.43 17.76
N THR A 12 0.74 -9.66 17.29
CA THR A 12 2.03 -10.30 16.99
C THR A 12 2.12 -10.59 15.49
N ILE A 13 3.23 -10.25 14.82
CA ILE A 13 3.24 -10.03 13.37
C ILE A 13 4.36 -10.80 12.58
N TYR A 14 4.19 -11.26 11.32
CA TYR A 14 5.17 -12.11 10.57
C TYR A 14 5.23 -11.86 9.04
N PHE A 15 6.30 -12.21 8.30
CA PHE A 15 6.48 -11.98 6.83
C PHE A 15 6.91 -13.28 6.10
N SER A 16 6.69 -13.41 4.77
CA SER A 16 6.97 -14.60 3.94
C SER A 16 8.16 -14.45 2.95
N THR A 17 8.94 -15.52 2.72
CA THR A 17 9.78 -15.74 1.52
C THR A 17 9.58 -17.15 0.98
N ASN A 18 9.45 -17.21 -0.35
CA ASN A 18 9.71 -18.29 -1.31
C ASN A 18 10.72 -19.40 -0.91
N PHE A 19 10.29 -20.67 -1.02
CA PHE A 19 11.15 -21.87 -1.09
C PHE A 19 11.05 -22.55 -2.46
N MET A 20 12.20 -22.96 -3.00
CA MET A 20 12.37 -23.70 -4.25
C MET A 20 12.64 -25.17 -3.89
N ILE A 21 11.71 -26.09 -4.20
CA ILE A 21 11.96 -27.54 -4.13
C ILE A 21 12.36 -28.00 -5.54
N SER A 22 13.57 -28.54 -5.67
CA SER A 22 14.04 -29.19 -6.87
C SER A 22 13.45 -30.60 -6.98
N SER A 23 12.84 -30.92 -8.11
CA SER A 23 12.72 -32.29 -8.58
C SER A 23 13.01 -32.32 -10.07
N GLU A 24 14.17 -32.89 -10.43
CA GLU A 24 14.51 -33.31 -11.79
C GLU A 24 13.59 -34.47 -12.20
N VAL A 25 12.89 -34.38 -13.35
CA VAL A 25 12.69 -35.47 -14.33
C VAL A 25 12.38 -34.85 -15.71
N VAL A 26 12.86 -35.55 -16.74
CA VAL A 26 13.07 -35.23 -18.16
C VAL A 26 11.81 -35.34 -19.07
N ASN A 27 11.69 -34.39 -20.01
CA ASN A 27 11.03 -34.35 -21.36
C ASN A 27 9.86 -35.30 -21.74
N LYS A 28 8.77 -34.74 -22.31
CA LYS A 28 8.52 -34.63 -23.78
C LYS A 28 7.13 -34.05 -24.15
N ASN A 29 7.16 -33.20 -25.20
CA ASN A 29 6.22 -33.03 -26.32
C ASN A 29 4.90 -32.21 -26.25
N ASP A 30 4.92 -31.21 -27.14
CA ASP A 30 3.95 -30.79 -28.17
C ASP A 30 2.82 -29.77 -27.88
N ASP A 31 2.97 -28.65 -28.62
CA ASP A 31 2.01 -27.77 -29.31
C ASP A 31 0.68 -27.42 -28.63
N ASP A 32 0.48 -26.11 -28.39
CA ASP A 32 -0.57 -25.36 -29.10
C ASP A 32 -0.45 -23.84 -28.91
N THR A 33 -0.74 -23.13 -30.00
CA THR A 33 -0.57 -21.70 -30.23
C THR A 33 -1.66 -20.84 -29.57
N VAL A 34 -1.28 -19.78 -28.87
CA VAL A 34 -2.17 -18.67 -28.43
C VAL A 34 -1.74 -17.36 -29.08
N VAL A 35 -2.71 -16.63 -29.61
CA VAL A 35 -2.56 -15.35 -30.32
C VAL A 35 -2.73 -14.19 -29.32
N GLU A 36 -1.66 -13.47 -29.01
CA GLU A 36 -1.72 -12.19 -28.28
C GLU A 36 -1.30 -11.02 -29.18
N GLY A 37 -2.13 -9.98 -29.21
CA GLY A 37 -1.85 -8.72 -29.91
C GLY A 37 -0.88 -7.84 -29.12
N PHE A 38 0.35 -7.71 -29.62
CA PHE A 38 1.36 -6.81 -29.08
C PHE A 38 1.27 -5.41 -29.70
N ILE A 39 1.20 -4.38 -28.85
CA ILE A 39 1.52 -2.98 -29.20
C ILE A 39 3.04 -2.84 -29.07
N GLU A 40 3.75 -2.73 -30.19
CA GLU A 40 5.22 -2.62 -30.24
C GLU A 40 5.72 -1.31 -29.61
N SER A 41 6.63 -1.43 -28.63
CA SER A 41 7.52 -0.34 -28.20
C SER A 41 8.88 -0.53 -28.88
N PRO A 42 9.52 0.54 -29.43
CA PRO A 42 10.77 0.38 -30.18
C PRO A 42 11.94 0.05 -29.26
N ILE A 43 12.61 -1.05 -29.57
CA ILE A 43 13.84 -1.54 -28.95
C ILE A 43 14.98 -0.57 -29.23
N CYS A 44 15.62 -0.03 -28.19
CA CYS A 44 16.95 0.55 -28.35
C CYS A 44 17.89 0.30 -27.17
N CYS A 45 19.13 -0.02 -27.57
CA CYS A 45 20.38 -0.14 -26.82
C CYS A 45 20.66 -1.48 -26.09
N ASN A 46 21.71 -2.14 -26.59
CA ASN A 46 22.39 -3.31 -26.03
C ASN A 46 23.19 -2.91 -24.76
N LEU A 47 22.49 -2.39 -23.75
CA LEU A 47 23.00 -2.17 -22.40
C LEU A 47 22.63 -3.38 -21.56
N THR A 48 23.64 -4.10 -21.05
CA THR A 48 23.41 -5.13 -20.05
C THR A 48 23.00 -4.44 -18.74
N THR A 49 21.70 -4.34 -18.49
CA THR A 49 21.15 -3.77 -17.25
C THR A 49 20.84 -4.90 -16.27
N GLU A 50 21.46 -4.83 -15.10
CA GLU A 50 21.13 -5.71 -13.98
C GLU A 50 19.85 -5.20 -13.29
N ARG A 51 18.89 -6.11 -13.09
CA ARG A 51 17.66 -5.81 -12.34
C ARG A 51 17.87 -6.20 -10.88
N VAL A 52 17.49 -5.30 -9.97
CA VAL A 52 17.46 -5.60 -8.54
C VAL A 52 16.07 -6.13 -8.19
N GLU A 53 15.98 -7.43 -7.90
CA GLU A 53 14.80 -8.04 -7.30
C GLU A 53 15.01 -8.13 -5.79
N LEU A 54 14.00 -7.69 -5.03
CA LEU A 54 14.03 -7.60 -3.57
C LEU A 54 12.94 -8.47 -3.00
N ASN A 55 13.32 -9.56 -2.34
CA ASN A 55 12.39 -10.31 -1.50
C ASN A 55 12.68 -10.01 -0.03
N TYR A 56 11.62 -9.85 0.77
CA TYR A 56 11.71 -9.48 2.17
C TYR A 56 11.09 -10.54 3.06
N THR A 57 11.81 -10.89 4.11
CA THR A 57 11.28 -11.61 5.26
C THR A 57 11.62 -10.92 6.55
N SER A 58 10.82 -11.14 7.58
CA SER A 58 11.06 -10.58 8.90
C SER A 58 10.68 -11.55 9.97
N LYS A 59 11.56 -11.60 10.97
CA LYS A 59 11.59 -12.63 11.98
C LYS A 59 11.51 -12.36 13.44
N ILE A 60 10.49 -12.88 14.11
CA ILE A 60 10.42 -12.91 15.56
C ILE A 60 11.56 -13.79 16.07
N VAL A 61 12.44 -13.14 16.82
CA VAL A 61 13.55 -13.80 17.46
C VAL A 61 13.01 -14.41 18.74
N GLU A 62 13.12 -15.73 18.82
CA GLU A 62 12.61 -16.49 19.97
C GLU A 62 13.26 -16.00 21.26
N ASN A 63 12.43 -15.82 22.28
CA ASN A 63 12.80 -15.37 23.62
C ASN A 63 13.30 -13.93 23.73
N GLU A 64 13.48 -13.21 22.63
CA GLU A 64 13.96 -11.82 22.63
C GLU A 64 12.80 -10.82 22.50
N TYR A 65 12.77 -9.87 23.44
CA TYR A 65 11.73 -8.84 23.53
C TYR A 65 12.37 -7.47 23.60
N ILE A 66 11.91 -6.55 22.76
CA ILE A 66 12.22 -5.12 22.84
C ILE A 66 11.31 -4.52 23.91
N VAL A 67 11.91 -4.05 25.00
CA VAL A 67 11.24 -3.26 26.04
C VAL A 67 11.48 -1.79 25.72
N MET A 68 10.45 -1.09 25.23
CA MET A 68 10.50 0.35 24.98
C MET A 68 10.11 1.12 26.23
N PHE A 69 10.81 2.21 26.52
CA PHE A 69 10.60 3.08 27.68
C PHE A 69 9.93 4.40 27.28
N ASN A 70 9.34 5.09 28.24
CA ASN A 70 8.68 6.38 28.04
C ASN A 70 9.64 7.55 27.80
N GLY A 71 10.95 7.32 27.79
CA GLY A 71 11.98 8.32 27.58
C GLY A 71 13.38 7.72 27.46
N TYR A 72 14.37 8.58 27.27
CA TYR A 72 15.78 8.18 27.19
C TYR A 72 16.39 8.08 28.58
N TYR A 73 16.84 6.88 28.94
CA TYR A 73 17.46 6.60 30.25
C TYR A 73 18.87 6.07 30.07
N LYS A 74 19.72 6.23 31.09
CA LYS A 74 21.02 5.53 31.16
C LYS A 74 20.82 4.02 31.40
N ASP A 75 21.82 3.24 31.04
CA ASP A 75 21.85 1.77 31.16
C ASP A 75 21.38 1.27 32.53
N GLN A 76 21.93 1.80 33.62
CA GLN A 76 21.62 1.35 34.97
C GLN A 76 20.14 1.53 35.33
N ALA A 77 19.51 2.63 34.87
CA ALA A 77 18.11 2.90 35.15
C ALA A 77 17.18 1.93 34.42
N ARG A 78 17.48 1.64 33.14
CA ARG A 78 16.70 0.68 32.34
C ARG A 78 16.81 -0.74 32.88
N ILE A 79 18.03 -1.15 33.26
CA ILE A 79 18.28 -2.43 33.93
C ILE A 79 17.46 -2.53 35.21
N ASN A 80 17.41 -1.47 36.02
CA ASN A 80 16.62 -1.45 37.25
C ASN A 80 15.12 -1.61 36.95
N TYR A 81 14.56 -0.89 35.97
CA TYR A 81 13.14 -1.03 35.61
C TYR A 81 12.78 -2.46 35.17
N ILE A 82 13.60 -3.04 34.30
CA ILE A 82 13.40 -4.42 33.82
C ILE A 82 13.50 -5.41 34.99
N ASN A 83 14.53 -5.29 35.82
CA ASN A 83 14.71 -6.19 36.96
C ASN A 83 13.59 -6.05 37.99
N THR A 84 13.10 -4.84 38.27
CA THR A 84 11.97 -4.64 39.19
C THR A 84 10.71 -5.30 38.67
N ALA A 85 10.41 -5.16 37.37
CA ALA A 85 9.24 -5.79 36.76
C ALA A 85 9.34 -7.33 36.77
N LEU A 86 10.47 -7.90 36.33
CA LEU A 86 10.63 -9.35 36.19
C LEU A 86 10.83 -10.08 37.53
N ASN A 87 11.48 -9.46 38.52
CA ASN A 87 11.57 -10.03 39.87
C ASN A 87 10.18 -10.17 40.53
N ALA A 88 9.24 -9.28 40.21
CA ALA A 88 7.90 -9.29 40.77
C ALA A 88 6.95 -10.29 40.07
N SER A 89 7.37 -10.89 38.95
CA SER A 89 6.50 -11.65 38.04
C SER A 89 6.77 -13.16 38.02
N GLY A 90 7.57 -13.67 38.96
CA GLY A 90 7.89 -15.11 39.05
C GLY A 90 8.88 -15.64 38.01
N ILE A 91 9.33 -14.82 37.05
CA ILE A 91 10.39 -15.18 36.09
C ILE A 91 11.70 -15.32 36.85
N ARG A 92 12.47 -16.38 36.55
CA ARG A 92 13.74 -16.72 37.20
C ARG A 92 14.93 -16.59 36.26
N LYS A 93 14.74 -16.78 34.96
CA LYS A 93 15.83 -16.72 33.97
C LYS A 93 15.54 -15.68 32.90
N TRP A 94 16.17 -14.51 33.05
CA TRP A 94 16.23 -13.50 32.02
C TRP A 94 17.64 -12.91 31.91
N LYS A 95 17.94 -12.37 30.74
CA LYS A 95 19.18 -11.65 30.45
C LYS A 95 18.88 -10.43 29.61
N ILE A 96 19.49 -9.30 29.93
CA ILE A 96 19.45 -8.11 29.07
C ILE A 96 20.61 -8.23 28.07
N LEU A 97 20.32 -8.13 26.77
CA LEU A 97 21.31 -8.21 25.72
C LEU A 97 22.18 -6.94 25.73
N SER A 98 23.49 -7.11 25.84
CA SER A 98 24.44 -6.00 25.83
C SER A 98 24.54 -5.36 24.45
N ARG A 99 24.67 -4.03 24.43
CA ARG A 99 24.86 -3.25 23.21
C ARG A 99 26.36 -3.16 22.90
N GLU A 100 26.80 -3.84 21.84
CA GLU A 100 28.19 -3.81 21.38
C GLU A 100 28.36 -2.90 20.16
N ASN A 101 27.79 -1.71 20.22
CA ASN A 101 27.80 -0.73 19.13
C ASN A 101 27.98 0.70 19.66
N PRO A 102 28.21 1.71 18.80
CA PRO A 102 28.44 3.09 19.22
C PRO A 102 27.28 3.73 20.02
N ALA A 103 26.07 3.18 19.99
CA ALA A 103 24.94 3.71 20.78
C ALA A 103 25.03 3.32 22.27
N SER A 104 25.90 2.38 22.65
CA SER A 104 26.08 1.96 24.06
C SER A 104 26.57 3.09 24.98
N GLU A 105 27.26 4.08 24.42
CA GLU A 105 27.78 5.25 25.15
C GLU A 105 26.69 6.29 25.48
N TYR A 106 25.49 6.14 24.94
CA TYR A 106 24.42 7.14 25.02
C TYR A 106 23.18 6.58 25.76
N PRO A 107 22.36 7.47 26.36
CA PRO A 107 21.03 7.08 26.83
C PRO A 107 20.20 6.45 25.70
N SER A 108 19.31 5.54 26.06
CA SER A 108 18.43 4.85 25.12
C SER A 108 17.02 4.77 25.66
N ASP A 109 16.07 4.62 24.76
CA ASP A 109 14.64 4.49 25.02
C ASP A 109 14.16 3.05 24.87
N PHE A 110 15.06 2.08 24.71
CA PHE A 110 14.68 0.67 24.73
C PHE A 110 15.77 -0.19 25.38
N ASP A 111 15.54 -1.49 25.52
CA ASP A 111 16.56 -2.55 25.64
C ASP A 111 15.97 -3.88 25.11
N VAL A 112 16.84 -4.84 24.79
CA VAL A 112 16.42 -6.19 24.39
C VAL A 112 16.60 -7.13 25.57
N VAL A 113 15.52 -7.82 25.95
CA VAL A 113 15.48 -8.77 27.05
C VAL A 113 15.25 -10.17 26.49
N ILE A 114 16.10 -11.11 26.88
CA ILE A 114 15.96 -12.54 26.64
C ILE A 114 15.25 -13.13 27.86
N ILE A 115 14.09 -13.77 27.67
CA ILE A 115 13.37 -14.51 28.71
C ILE A 115 13.41 -16.00 28.36
N GLU A 116 14.16 -16.79 29.13
CA GLU A 116 14.43 -18.20 28.84
C GLU A 116 13.40 -19.16 29.44
N ASP A 117 12.66 -18.71 30.46
CA ASP A 117 11.63 -19.53 31.11
C ASP A 117 10.50 -19.89 30.13
N SER A 118 9.94 -21.10 30.23
CA SER A 118 8.86 -21.55 29.34
C SER A 118 7.57 -20.73 29.52
N GLU A 119 7.27 -20.33 30.76
CA GLU A 119 6.09 -19.52 31.12
C GLU A 119 6.45 -18.04 31.15
N LYS A 120 6.36 -17.37 29.99
CA LYS A 120 6.81 -15.97 29.81
C LYS A 120 5.72 -14.92 30.01
N LEU A 121 4.46 -15.35 29.99
CA LEU A 121 3.31 -14.44 29.89
C LEU A 121 3.23 -13.47 31.08
N GLU A 122 3.44 -13.97 32.29
CA GLU A 122 3.44 -13.15 33.51
C GLU A 122 4.56 -12.11 33.50
N GLY A 123 5.76 -12.49 33.04
CA GLY A 123 6.87 -11.55 32.86
C GLY A 123 6.63 -10.47 31.83
N LEU A 124 6.04 -10.84 30.69
CA LEU A 124 5.69 -9.87 29.65
C LEU A 124 4.58 -8.90 30.10
N ASN A 125 3.61 -9.39 30.86
CA ASN A 125 2.56 -8.55 31.44
C ASN A 125 3.16 -7.59 32.48
N ALA A 126 4.00 -8.09 33.39
CA ALA A 126 4.65 -7.25 34.40
C ALA A 126 5.54 -6.16 33.78
N LEU A 127 6.25 -6.47 32.69
CA LEU A 127 7.00 -5.46 31.94
C LEU A 127 6.06 -4.42 31.31
N ASN A 128 4.96 -4.83 30.66
CA ASN A 128 4.00 -3.90 30.05
C ASN A 128 3.26 -3.02 31.07
N GLU A 129 3.03 -3.51 32.28
CA GLU A 129 2.37 -2.78 33.36
C GLU A 129 3.30 -1.80 34.10
N HIS A 130 4.61 -1.93 33.92
CA HIS A 130 5.58 -1.08 34.59
C HIS A 130 5.45 0.39 34.12
N PRO A 131 5.37 1.38 35.03
CA PRO A 131 5.03 2.78 34.67
C PRO A 131 6.07 3.49 33.79
N ALA A 132 7.32 3.02 33.78
CA ALA A 132 8.37 3.55 32.91
C ALA A 132 8.44 2.89 31.52
N VAL A 133 7.73 1.76 31.34
CA VAL A 133 7.70 1.02 30.08
C VAL A 133 6.55 1.56 29.22
N LYS A 134 6.86 1.88 27.96
CA LYS A 134 5.90 2.30 26.95
C LYS A 134 5.18 1.10 26.36
N ARG A 135 5.95 0.05 26.01
CA ARG A 135 5.47 -1.15 25.34
C ARG A 135 6.54 -2.23 25.34
N VAL A 136 6.12 -3.49 25.34
CA VAL A 136 6.97 -4.65 25.05
C VAL A 136 6.54 -5.30 23.74
N THR A 137 7.48 -5.52 22.83
CA THR A 137 7.24 -6.22 21.56
C THR A 137 8.29 -7.29 21.33
N SER A 138 7.95 -8.35 20.61
CA SER A 138 8.98 -9.30 20.17
C SER A 138 10.01 -8.62 19.27
N GLN A 139 11.29 -8.92 19.49
CA GLN A 139 12.37 -8.51 18.59
C GLN A 139 12.19 -9.15 17.22
N ARG A 140 12.47 -8.41 16.15
CA ARG A 140 12.47 -8.96 14.79
C ARG A 140 13.84 -8.98 14.15
N MET A 141 14.03 -9.91 13.23
CA MET A 141 15.18 -10.12 12.38
C MET A 141 14.71 -10.05 10.93
N VAL A 142 14.99 -8.97 10.23
CA VAL A 142 14.64 -8.79 8.82
C VAL A 142 15.70 -9.45 7.95
N SER A 143 15.31 -10.37 7.08
CA SER A 143 16.18 -10.91 6.02
C SER A 143 15.74 -10.36 4.68
N ARG A 144 16.69 -9.92 3.86
CA ARG A 144 16.45 -9.43 2.50
C ARG A 144 17.17 -10.36 1.54
N THR A 145 16.55 -10.68 0.40
CA THR A 145 17.27 -11.34 -0.69
C THR A 145 17.36 -10.40 -1.87
N LEU A 146 18.52 -9.77 -2.02
CA LEU A 146 18.95 -9.07 -3.23
C LEU A 146 19.33 -10.10 -4.29
N LYS A 147 18.43 -10.34 -5.26
CA LYS A 147 18.78 -11.04 -6.50
C LYS A 147 19.12 -10.00 -7.55
N ILE A 148 20.36 -10.05 -8.02
CA ILE A 148 20.82 -9.25 -9.15
C ILE A 148 20.69 -10.15 -10.38
N SER A 149 19.58 -10.01 -11.09
CA SER A 149 19.29 -10.85 -12.25
C SER A 149 19.98 -10.28 -13.50
N PRO A 150 20.66 -11.11 -14.32
CA PRO A 150 21.18 -10.67 -15.61
C PRO A 150 20.01 -10.29 -16.54
N PRO A 151 20.24 -9.44 -17.56
CA PRO A 151 19.18 -9.01 -18.47
C PRO A 151 18.49 -10.21 -19.13
N GLN A 152 17.15 -10.25 -19.07
CA GLN A 152 16.37 -11.23 -19.84
C GLN A 152 16.63 -11.00 -21.34
N LYS A 153 17.19 -12.01 -22.01
CA LYS A 153 17.29 -12.02 -23.48
C LYS A 153 15.88 -12.21 -24.04
N ILE A 154 15.33 -11.15 -24.63
CA ILE A 154 14.15 -11.27 -25.48
C ILE A 154 14.55 -12.12 -26.68
N GLY A 155 13.89 -13.26 -26.87
CA GLY A 155 14.15 -14.18 -27.97
C GLY A 155 13.95 -13.49 -29.32
N ARG A 156 14.97 -13.55 -30.19
CA ARG A 156 14.84 -13.17 -31.59
C ARG A 156 14.05 -14.25 -32.33
N ASN A 157 12.74 -14.06 -32.51
CA ASN A 157 12.02 -14.75 -33.57
C ASN A 157 12.28 -14.02 -34.89
N SER A 158 13.11 -14.64 -35.73
CA SER A 158 13.39 -14.22 -37.10
C SER A 158 12.18 -14.47 -37.98
N LEU A 159 11.28 -13.49 -38.09
CA LEU A 159 10.27 -13.48 -39.15
C LEU A 159 10.84 -12.77 -40.39
N ASN A 160 11.12 -13.55 -41.42
CA ASN A 160 11.37 -13.08 -42.78
C ASN A 160 10.08 -12.47 -43.33
N SER A 161 9.98 -11.14 -43.32
CA SER A 161 8.99 -10.42 -44.14
C SER A 161 9.70 -9.39 -45.00
N LYS A 162 9.73 -9.68 -46.31
CA LYS A 162 10.07 -8.72 -47.35
C LYS A 162 8.94 -7.70 -47.41
N ASN A 163 9.19 -6.48 -46.92
CA ASN A 163 8.41 -5.32 -47.38
C ASN A 163 9.32 -4.10 -47.52
N GLN A 164 9.45 -3.67 -48.77
CA GLN A 164 10.12 -2.44 -49.19
C GLN A 164 9.29 -1.24 -48.76
N PHE A 165 9.73 -0.52 -47.73
CA PHE A 165 9.41 0.90 -47.59
C PHE A 165 10.69 1.69 -47.35
N ARG A 166 11.02 2.52 -48.35
CA ARG A 166 12.09 3.51 -48.31
C ARG A 166 11.75 4.57 -47.26
N HIS A 167 12.48 4.60 -46.15
CA HIS A 167 12.64 5.82 -45.37
C HIS A 167 14.08 6.32 -45.47
N ASN A 168 14.19 7.55 -45.97
CA ASN A 168 15.43 8.29 -46.16
C ASN A 168 16.21 8.47 -44.86
N ASN A 169 17.53 8.35 -44.96
CA ASN A 169 18.56 8.60 -43.97
C ASN A 169 18.22 9.75 -42.98
N ARG A 170 17.74 9.41 -41.78
CA ARG A 170 18.02 10.19 -40.57
C ARG A 170 19.21 9.56 -39.88
N ARG A 171 20.35 10.26 -39.88
CA ARG A 171 21.51 9.93 -39.04
C ARG A 171 21.00 9.74 -37.60
N LEU A 172 21.04 8.50 -37.12
CA LEU A 172 20.89 8.17 -35.71
C LEU A 172 21.97 8.93 -34.93
N LEU A 173 21.59 10.02 -34.29
CA LEU A 173 22.37 10.62 -33.21
C LEU A 173 22.47 9.53 -32.13
N ARG A 174 23.66 8.94 -31.98
CA ARG A 174 23.99 8.07 -30.84
C ARG A 174 23.66 8.84 -29.56
N ALA A 175 22.63 8.42 -28.84
CA ALA A 175 22.33 8.94 -27.52
C ALA A 175 23.51 8.62 -26.60
N ILE A 176 24.33 9.64 -26.30
CA ILE A 176 25.32 9.56 -25.22
C ILE A 176 24.53 9.20 -23.96
N PRO A 177 24.90 8.15 -23.19
CA PRO A 177 24.22 7.82 -21.94
C PRO A 177 24.28 9.04 -21.03
N ARG A 178 23.16 9.76 -20.91
CA ARG A 178 23.12 10.99 -20.12
C ARG A 178 23.23 10.60 -18.67
N GLN A 179 24.22 11.19 -18.00
CA GLN A 179 24.37 11.02 -16.57
C GLN A 179 23.16 11.64 -15.85
N ILE A 180 22.59 10.92 -14.89
CA ILE A 180 21.34 11.30 -14.21
C ILE A 180 21.39 12.69 -13.57
N THR A 181 22.54 13.10 -13.06
CA THR A 181 22.78 14.44 -12.50
C THR A 181 22.60 15.53 -13.54
N SER A 182 23.06 15.33 -14.77
CA SER A 182 22.86 16.28 -15.88
C SER A 182 21.41 16.29 -16.36
N VAL A 183 20.76 15.11 -16.43
CA VAL A 183 19.35 15.03 -16.83
C VAL A 183 18.43 15.77 -15.84
N LEU A 184 18.77 15.75 -14.55
CA LEU A 184 18.08 16.46 -13.48
C LEU A 184 18.69 17.84 -13.16
N GLN A 185 19.59 18.35 -14.01
CA GLN A 185 20.16 19.71 -13.93
C GLN A 185 20.94 20.04 -12.63
N ALA A 186 21.60 19.05 -12.02
CA ALA A 186 22.43 19.26 -10.83
C ALA A 186 23.68 20.10 -11.11
N ASP A 187 24.19 20.04 -12.34
CA ASP A 187 25.32 20.86 -12.82
C ASP A 187 25.07 22.36 -12.69
N SER A 188 23.84 22.80 -12.89
CA SER A 188 23.45 24.20 -12.69
C SER A 188 23.63 24.64 -11.23
N LEU A 189 23.29 23.78 -10.25
CA LEU A 189 23.50 24.07 -8.83
C LEU A 189 24.99 23.99 -8.45
N TRP A 190 25.74 23.06 -9.02
CA TRP A 190 27.19 22.97 -8.80
C TRP A 190 27.91 24.24 -9.26
N ASN A 191 27.51 24.81 -10.39
CA ASN A 191 28.05 26.08 -10.90
C ASN A 191 27.73 27.27 -9.97
N MET A 192 26.69 27.16 -9.14
CA MET A 192 26.37 28.13 -8.08
C MET A 192 27.15 27.86 -6.76
N GLY A 193 28.05 26.87 -6.75
CA GLY A 193 28.81 26.47 -5.55
C GLY A 193 28.01 25.59 -4.57
N ILE A 194 26.83 25.14 -4.96
CA ILE A 194 25.97 24.27 -4.15
C ILE A 194 26.35 22.83 -4.49
N THR A 195 27.05 22.12 -3.61
CA THR A 195 27.63 20.79 -3.89
C THR A 195 27.35 19.74 -2.81
N GLY A 196 26.47 20.03 -1.85
CA GLY A 196 26.23 19.19 -0.67
C GLY A 196 27.05 19.58 0.57
N LYS A 197 27.96 20.56 0.45
CA LYS A 197 28.85 20.97 1.54
C LYS A 197 28.06 21.37 2.79
N GLY A 198 28.48 20.84 3.94
CA GLY A 198 27.89 21.14 5.25
C GLY A 198 26.63 20.31 5.60
N VAL A 199 26.18 19.43 4.70
CA VAL A 199 25.05 18.54 4.95
C VAL A 199 25.56 17.14 5.32
N ARG A 200 25.03 16.59 6.41
CA ARG A 200 25.28 15.22 6.86
C ARG A 200 24.22 14.30 6.28
N VAL A 201 24.65 13.34 5.48
CA VAL A 201 23.76 12.33 4.87
C VAL A 201 24.09 10.95 5.42
N ALA A 202 23.10 10.30 6.01
CA ALA A 202 23.20 8.92 6.48
C ALA A 202 22.64 7.95 5.44
N ILE A 203 23.38 6.86 5.22
CA ILE A 203 23.01 5.79 4.29
C ILE A 203 22.92 4.50 5.09
N PHE A 204 21.70 4.01 5.25
CA PHE A 204 21.39 2.77 5.96
C PHE A 204 21.33 1.64 4.94
N ASP A 205 22.42 0.87 4.84
CA ASP A 205 22.56 -0.14 3.78
C ASP A 205 23.60 -1.21 4.15
N THR A 206 24.17 -1.87 3.14
CA THR A 206 25.19 -2.92 3.27
C THR A 206 26.60 -2.38 3.55
N GLY A 207 26.78 -1.07 3.69
CA GLY A 207 28.08 -0.45 3.96
C GLY A 207 28.72 0.21 2.73
N LEU A 208 30.00 0.57 2.85
CA LEU A 208 30.78 1.22 1.79
C LEU A 208 32.27 0.97 2.04
N SER A 209 33.07 0.68 1.01
CA SER A 209 34.53 0.52 1.16
C SER A 209 35.24 1.82 1.56
N LYS A 210 36.23 1.74 2.48
CA LYS A 210 37.00 2.91 2.96
C LYS A 210 37.72 3.66 1.84
N ASN A 211 38.29 2.89 0.91
CA ASN A 211 39.28 3.37 -0.05
C ASN A 211 38.69 3.50 -1.47
N HIS A 212 37.36 3.57 -1.57
CA HIS A 212 36.71 3.64 -2.86
C HIS A 212 36.97 5.01 -3.52
N PRO A 213 37.52 5.06 -4.76
CA PRO A 213 38.10 6.28 -5.33
C PRO A 213 37.09 7.38 -5.66
N HIS A 214 35.80 7.07 -5.62
CA HIS A 214 34.73 8.02 -5.96
C HIS A 214 34.39 8.97 -4.82
N PHE A 215 34.72 8.65 -3.56
CA PHE A 215 34.23 9.40 -2.39
C PHE A 215 35.34 10.21 -1.74
N LYS A 216 35.08 11.51 -1.53
CA LYS A 216 36.04 12.44 -0.89
C LYS A 216 35.86 12.57 0.62
N LYS A 217 34.61 12.50 1.11
CA LYS A 217 34.24 12.88 2.49
C LYS A 217 33.44 11.80 3.21
N ILE A 218 34.06 10.64 3.39
CA ILE A 218 33.53 9.63 4.31
C ILE A 218 33.85 10.10 5.73
N LYS A 219 32.84 10.66 6.41
CA LYS A 219 32.99 11.19 7.77
C LYS A 219 33.05 10.06 8.79
N GLU A 220 32.18 9.07 8.61
CA GLU A 220 32.03 7.97 9.54
C GLU A 220 31.53 6.70 8.81
N ARG A 221 31.97 5.55 9.31
CA ARG A 221 31.45 4.23 8.96
C ARG A 221 31.17 3.50 10.27
N THR A 222 29.93 3.16 10.53
CA THR A 222 29.50 2.37 11.69
C THR A 222 28.90 1.07 11.23
N ASN A 223 28.99 0.08 12.11
CA ASN A 223 28.40 -1.22 11.90
C ASN A 223 27.50 -1.55 13.10
N TRP A 224 26.24 -1.81 12.78
CA TRP A 224 25.19 -2.12 13.74
C TRP A 224 24.89 -3.62 13.78
N THR A 225 25.57 -4.40 12.95
CA THR A 225 25.42 -5.85 12.83
C THR A 225 26.43 -6.57 13.71
N ASN A 226 26.23 -7.88 13.88
CA ASN A 226 27.17 -8.73 14.62
C ASN A 226 28.42 -9.11 13.82
N GLU A 227 28.50 -8.76 12.53
CA GLU A 227 29.71 -9.03 11.72
C GLU A 227 30.78 -7.98 11.98
N LYS A 228 32.04 -8.38 12.19
CA LYS A 228 33.15 -7.46 12.50
C LYS A 228 33.73 -6.80 11.24
N THR A 229 32.89 -6.20 10.41
CA THR A 229 33.29 -5.48 9.20
C THR A 229 32.47 -4.23 8.97
N TYR A 230 33.11 -3.21 8.41
CA TYR A 230 32.46 -1.99 7.91
C TYR A 230 32.27 -2.02 6.40
N ASP A 231 32.96 -2.95 5.71
CA ASP A 231 33.01 -3.00 4.26
C ASP A 231 31.70 -3.53 3.68
N ASP A 232 31.41 -3.04 2.47
CA ASP A 232 30.28 -3.53 1.71
C ASP A 232 30.64 -4.88 1.11
N GLY A 233 29.95 -5.95 1.51
CA GLY A 233 30.13 -7.27 0.91
C GLY A 233 29.26 -7.52 -0.33
N LEU A 234 28.27 -6.65 -0.59
CA LEU A 234 27.20 -6.88 -1.58
C LEU A 234 27.21 -5.85 -2.72
N GLY A 235 27.76 -4.66 -2.47
CA GLY A 235 27.88 -3.57 -3.42
C GLY A 235 26.67 -2.63 -3.49
N HIS A 236 25.53 -3.00 -2.88
CA HIS A 236 24.31 -2.19 -2.90
C HIS A 236 24.53 -0.84 -2.21
N GLY A 237 25.05 -0.83 -0.98
CA GLY A 237 25.38 0.39 -0.25
C GLY A 237 26.40 1.28 -0.97
N THR A 238 27.40 0.70 -1.61
CA THR A 238 28.39 1.43 -2.42
C THR A 238 27.73 2.13 -3.62
N PHE A 239 26.79 1.45 -4.28
CA PHE A 239 26.03 2.03 -5.39
C PHE A 239 25.13 3.18 -4.92
N VAL A 240 24.37 2.96 -3.84
CA VAL A 240 23.49 3.96 -3.21
C VAL A 240 24.29 5.20 -2.81
N ALA A 241 25.40 5.02 -2.11
CA ALA A 241 26.32 6.11 -1.77
C ALA A 241 26.84 6.83 -3.02
N GLY A 242 27.15 6.08 -4.07
CA GLY A 242 27.62 6.61 -5.36
C GLY A 242 26.64 7.58 -6.00
N VAL A 243 25.36 7.19 -6.09
CA VAL A 243 24.30 8.05 -6.64
C VAL A 243 24.13 9.33 -5.81
N ILE A 244 24.34 9.26 -4.49
CA ILE A 244 24.23 10.43 -3.61
C ILE A 244 25.44 11.35 -3.74
N ALA A 245 26.68 10.83 -3.65
CA ALA A 245 27.87 11.66 -3.39
C ALA A 245 29.14 11.23 -4.14
N SER A 246 29.05 10.44 -5.22
CA SER A 246 30.23 10.19 -6.07
C SER A 246 30.78 11.49 -6.63
N SER A 247 32.09 11.68 -6.54
CA SER A 247 32.81 12.88 -6.99
C SER A 247 33.73 12.63 -8.18
N LYS A 248 33.84 11.38 -8.64
CA LYS A 248 34.68 10.96 -9.76
C LYS A 248 33.98 9.80 -10.46
N GLU A 249 33.71 9.95 -11.76
CA GLU A 249 32.95 8.99 -12.58
C GLU A 249 31.55 8.69 -12.01
N CYS A 250 30.53 8.51 -12.87
CA CYS A 250 29.13 8.34 -12.41
C CYS A 250 28.78 9.26 -11.23
N LEU A 251 29.03 10.56 -11.40
CA LEU A 251 28.92 11.56 -10.32
C LEU A 251 27.54 11.48 -9.68
N GLY A 252 27.55 11.56 -8.36
CA GLY A 252 26.36 11.73 -7.54
C GLY A 252 25.97 13.20 -7.44
N PHE A 253 24.81 13.46 -6.85
CA PHE A 253 24.24 14.81 -6.76
C PHE A 253 25.01 15.74 -5.82
N ALA A 254 25.51 15.23 -4.69
CA ALA A 254 26.07 16.01 -3.59
C ALA A 254 27.50 15.56 -3.25
N PRO A 255 28.50 15.79 -4.13
CA PRO A 255 29.86 15.25 -3.99
C PRO A 255 30.64 15.76 -2.77
N ASP A 256 30.24 16.89 -2.17
CA ASP A 256 30.91 17.49 -1.01
C ASP A 256 30.17 17.29 0.32
N ALA A 257 29.11 16.46 0.34
CA ALA A 257 28.38 16.08 1.54
C ALA A 257 29.21 15.23 2.51
N GLU A 258 28.87 15.28 3.79
CA GLU A 258 29.47 14.44 4.83
C GLU A 258 28.74 13.09 4.87
N LEU A 259 29.40 12.03 4.38
CA LEU A 259 28.82 10.70 4.34
C LEU A 259 28.95 9.99 5.69
N HIS A 260 27.82 9.59 6.25
CA HIS A 260 27.70 8.70 7.40
C HIS A 260 27.16 7.35 6.93
N ILE A 261 28.01 6.34 6.88
CA ILE A 261 27.66 5.02 6.35
C ILE A 261 27.28 4.10 7.49
N PHE A 262 26.01 3.75 7.58
CA PHE A 262 25.48 2.92 8.65
C PHE A 262 25.19 1.54 8.07
N ARG A 263 26.10 0.60 8.33
CA ARG A 263 25.90 -0.80 7.95
C ARG A 263 24.89 -1.42 8.90
N VAL A 264 23.69 -1.70 8.39
CA VAL A 264 22.58 -2.29 9.16
C VAL A 264 22.17 -3.67 8.63
N PHE A 265 22.79 -4.14 7.55
CA PHE A 265 22.61 -5.49 7.01
C PHE A 265 23.94 -6.25 7.01
N THR A 266 23.88 -7.53 7.35
CA THR A 266 25.01 -8.47 7.21
C THR A 266 25.25 -8.82 5.74
N ASN A 267 26.33 -9.57 5.45
CA ASN A 267 26.57 -10.06 4.08
C ASN A 267 25.55 -11.13 3.67
N ASN A 268 24.96 -11.81 4.66
CA ASN A 268 23.80 -12.67 4.48
C ASN A 268 22.48 -11.89 4.42
N GLN A 269 22.55 -10.55 4.35
CA GLN A 269 21.40 -9.64 4.23
C GLN A 269 20.38 -9.76 5.37
N VAL A 270 20.88 -10.05 6.57
CA VAL A 270 20.10 -10.09 7.80
C VAL A 270 20.28 -8.77 8.55
N SER A 271 19.21 -8.29 9.16
CA SER A 271 19.15 -7.14 10.07
C SER A 271 18.24 -7.47 11.25
N TYR A 272 18.29 -6.68 12.32
CA TYR A 272 17.36 -6.78 13.44
C TYR A 272 16.70 -5.43 13.70
N THR A 273 15.47 -5.42 14.19
CA THR A 273 14.76 -4.19 14.59
C THR A 273 15.62 -3.37 15.55
N SER A 274 16.18 -3.99 16.60
CA SER A 274 17.03 -3.27 17.54
C SER A 274 18.24 -2.59 16.90
N TRP A 275 18.79 -3.15 15.81
CA TRP A 275 19.91 -2.54 15.08
C TRP A 275 19.46 -1.26 14.37
N PHE A 276 18.27 -1.25 13.78
CA PHE A 276 17.67 -0.03 13.24
C PHE A 276 17.38 0.98 14.35
N LEU A 277 16.81 0.56 15.48
CA LEU A 277 16.51 1.46 16.59
C LEU A 277 17.77 2.14 17.15
N ASP A 278 18.83 1.38 17.37
CA ASP A 278 20.13 1.93 17.81
C ASP A 278 20.74 2.86 16.76
N ALA A 279 20.72 2.46 15.48
CA ALA A 279 21.22 3.28 14.38
C ALA A 279 20.43 4.59 14.21
N PHE A 280 19.10 4.55 14.38
CA PHE A 280 18.25 5.74 14.33
C PHE A 280 18.49 6.65 15.54
N ASN A 281 18.58 6.10 16.76
CA ASN A 281 18.96 6.86 17.95
C ASN A 281 20.30 7.57 17.74
N TYR A 282 21.29 6.87 17.18
CA TYR A 282 22.59 7.45 16.87
C TYR A 282 22.53 8.51 15.76
N ALA A 283 21.69 8.31 14.72
CA ALA A 283 21.48 9.31 13.68
C ALA A 283 20.90 10.62 14.24
N ILE A 284 19.93 10.52 15.17
CA ILE A 284 19.36 11.66 15.89
C ILE A 284 20.46 12.38 16.68
N LEU A 285 21.26 11.64 17.46
CA LEU A 285 22.35 12.19 18.26
C LEU A 285 23.44 12.87 17.41
N LYS A 286 23.76 12.31 16.25
CA LYS A 286 24.70 12.91 15.28
C LYS A 286 24.10 14.07 14.49
N LYS A 287 22.82 14.39 14.69
CA LYS A 287 22.09 15.45 13.98
C LYS A 287 22.23 15.28 12.47
N ILE A 288 21.98 14.07 11.99
CA ILE A 288 21.94 13.78 10.55
C ILE A 288 20.87 14.67 9.90
N ASN A 289 21.15 15.23 8.73
CA ASN A 289 20.19 16.09 8.04
C ASN A 289 19.28 15.28 7.11
N VAL A 290 19.87 14.33 6.38
CA VAL A 290 19.18 13.51 5.38
C VAL A 290 19.49 12.04 5.64
N LEU A 291 18.46 11.19 5.64
CA LEU A 291 18.61 9.75 5.77
C LEU A 291 18.00 9.08 4.54
N ASN A 292 18.80 8.30 3.83
CA ASN A 292 18.31 7.42 2.77
C ASN A 292 18.15 6.00 3.30
N LEU A 293 16.93 5.46 3.15
CA LEU A 293 16.61 4.06 3.41
C LEU A 293 16.03 3.44 2.13
N SER A 294 16.90 2.90 1.29
CA SER A 294 16.56 2.25 0.01
C SER A 294 15.95 0.84 0.19
N ILE A 295 15.22 0.64 1.27
CA ILE A 295 14.76 -0.64 1.78
C ILE A 295 13.37 -0.42 2.40
N GLY A 296 12.45 -1.35 2.18
CA GLY A 296 11.14 -1.32 2.81
C GLY A 296 10.49 -2.69 2.84
N GLY A 297 9.39 -2.84 3.58
CA GLY A 297 8.57 -4.03 3.66
C GLY A 297 7.21 -3.70 4.31
N PRO A 298 6.32 -4.66 4.58
CA PRO A 298 5.03 -4.35 5.19
C PRO A 298 5.12 -3.62 6.54
N ASP A 299 4.38 -2.49 6.61
CA ASP A 299 4.41 -1.41 7.62
C ASP A 299 4.27 -1.84 9.08
N PHE A 300 3.17 -2.50 9.36
CA PHE A 300 2.61 -2.50 10.70
C PHE A 300 3.03 -3.70 11.54
N LYS A 301 4.01 -4.43 11.04
CA LYS A 301 4.55 -5.59 11.71
C LYS A 301 5.54 -5.15 12.80
N ASP A 302 6.16 -3.97 12.67
CA ASP A 302 7.22 -3.53 13.58
C ASP A 302 6.94 -2.14 14.16
N HIS A 303 6.01 -2.06 15.11
CA HIS A 303 5.66 -0.79 15.77
C HIS A 303 6.87 -0.04 16.35
N PRO A 304 7.88 -0.68 16.99
CA PRO A 304 9.10 0.01 17.39
C PRO A 304 9.79 0.74 16.23
N PHE A 305 9.89 0.10 15.06
CA PHE A 305 10.48 0.71 13.87
C PHE A 305 9.67 1.92 13.39
N VAL A 306 8.34 1.79 13.28
CA VAL A 306 7.44 2.88 12.86
C VAL A 306 7.50 4.07 13.83
N ASP A 307 7.40 3.82 15.13
CA ASP A 307 7.52 4.85 16.17
C ASP A 307 8.86 5.60 16.04
N LYS A 308 9.94 4.87 15.73
CA LYS A 308 11.28 5.46 15.58
C LYS A 308 11.43 6.27 14.31
N VAL A 309 10.73 5.92 13.23
CA VAL A 309 10.66 6.74 12.00
C VAL A 309 9.99 8.09 12.30
N TRP A 310 8.88 8.09 13.06
CA TRP A 310 8.24 9.34 13.50
C TRP A 310 9.15 10.16 14.40
N GLU A 311 9.82 9.54 15.36
CA GLU A 311 10.77 10.26 16.22
C GLU A 311 11.96 10.84 15.43
N LEU A 312 12.50 10.09 14.48
CA LEU A 312 13.60 10.51 13.63
C LEU A 312 13.23 11.75 12.81
N THR A 313 12.06 11.73 12.18
CA THR A 313 11.55 12.89 11.45
C THR A 313 11.22 14.05 12.41
N ALA A 314 10.66 13.80 13.59
CA ALA A 314 10.44 14.83 14.63
C ALA A 314 11.73 15.55 15.02
N ASN A 315 12.85 14.83 15.03
CA ASN A 315 14.20 15.37 15.24
C ASN A 315 14.81 16.01 13.98
N ARG A 316 13.97 16.41 13.03
CA ARG A 316 14.30 17.16 11.81
C ARG A 316 15.17 16.40 10.80
N VAL A 317 15.25 15.08 10.89
CA VAL A 317 15.91 14.27 9.88
C VAL A 317 14.97 14.10 8.68
N ILE A 318 15.41 14.48 7.49
CA ILE A 318 14.65 14.31 6.25
C ILE A 318 14.85 12.88 5.77
N MET A 319 13.79 12.07 5.86
CA MET A 319 13.84 10.66 5.48
C MET A 319 13.33 10.44 4.05
N VAL A 320 14.12 9.74 3.24
CA VAL A 320 13.80 9.35 1.87
C VAL A 320 13.83 7.84 1.76
N SER A 321 12.78 7.25 1.21
CA SER A 321 12.65 5.79 1.09
C SER A 321 12.01 5.35 -0.23
N ALA A 322 12.33 4.13 -0.65
CA ALA A 322 11.85 3.51 -1.87
C ALA A 322 10.44 2.94 -1.70
N ILE A 323 9.54 3.17 -2.65
CA ILE A 323 8.12 2.77 -2.53
C ILE A 323 7.85 1.26 -2.62
N GLY A 324 8.82 0.48 -3.12
CA GLY A 324 8.66 -0.97 -3.35
C GLY A 324 8.92 -1.38 -4.81
N ASN A 325 9.11 -2.68 -5.04
CA ASN A 325 9.45 -3.24 -6.36
C ASN A 325 8.43 -4.29 -6.85
N ASP A 326 7.24 -4.30 -6.25
CA ASP A 326 6.21 -5.34 -6.42
C ASP A 326 5.14 -4.92 -7.43
N GLY A 327 5.38 -3.86 -8.20
CA GLY A 327 4.54 -3.47 -9.33
C GLY A 327 4.57 -4.47 -10.50
N PRO A 328 3.62 -4.39 -11.43
CA PRO A 328 2.70 -3.27 -11.66
C PRO A 328 1.35 -3.36 -10.92
N LEU A 329 1.12 -4.40 -10.10
CA LEU A 329 -0.11 -4.56 -9.33
C LEU A 329 -0.33 -3.36 -8.38
N TYR A 330 -1.60 -3.03 -8.16
CA TYR A 330 -2.00 -1.96 -7.23
C TYR A 330 -2.11 -2.52 -5.80
N GLY A 331 -1.89 -1.67 -4.80
CA GLY A 331 -1.88 -2.10 -3.40
C GLY A 331 -0.51 -2.65 -2.95
N THR A 332 0.56 -2.33 -3.69
CA THR A 332 1.90 -2.95 -3.52
C THR A 332 2.91 -2.06 -2.80
N LEU A 333 2.45 -1.00 -2.14
CA LEU A 333 3.32 -0.03 -1.46
C LEU A 333 3.99 -0.64 -0.22
N ASN A 334 5.24 -0.27 0.02
CA ASN A 334 6.01 -0.72 1.18
C ASN A 334 6.32 0.41 2.17
N ASN A 335 6.50 0.05 3.44
CA ASN A 335 6.93 0.94 4.52
C ASN A 335 8.45 0.96 4.65
N PRO A 336 9.07 2.10 5.05
CA PRO A 336 8.44 3.33 5.53
C PRO A 336 8.04 4.35 4.45
N ALA A 337 8.16 4.01 3.17
CA ALA A 337 7.87 4.95 2.09
C ALA A 337 6.38 5.33 1.97
N ASP A 338 5.46 4.51 2.50
CA ASP A 338 4.02 4.77 2.58
C ASP A 338 3.61 5.74 3.71
N GLN A 339 4.49 6.04 4.68
CA GLN A 339 4.20 6.94 5.80
C GLN A 339 4.10 8.42 5.36
N MET A 340 3.31 9.22 6.09
CA MET A 340 3.05 10.64 5.74
C MET A 340 4.30 11.52 5.83
N ASP A 341 5.18 11.31 6.81
CA ASP A 341 6.37 12.14 7.03
C ASP A 341 7.61 11.68 6.26
N VAL A 342 7.51 10.55 5.56
CA VAL A 342 8.59 10.02 4.72
C VAL A 342 8.38 10.42 3.26
N ILE A 343 9.45 10.79 2.58
CA ILE A 343 9.44 11.05 1.14
C ILE A 343 9.53 9.69 0.43
N GLY A 344 8.39 9.16 0.00
CA GLY A 344 8.25 7.89 -0.73
C GLY A 344 8.47 8.08 -2.23
N VAL A 345 9.41 7.32 -2.79
CA VAL A 345 9.91 7.53 -4.16
C VAL A 345 9.60 6.34 -5.06
N GLY A 346 8.86 6.59 -6.14
CA GLY A 346 8.65 5.63 -7.23
C GLY A 346 9.67 5.76 -8.36
N GLY A 347 9.75 4.73 -9.20
CA GLY A 347 10.75 4.60 -10.28
C GLY A 347 10.17 4.82 -11.68
N ILE A 348 10.88 5.57 -12.52
CA ILE A 348 10.61 5.71 -13.97
C ILE A 348 11.83 5.30 -14.82
N ASN A 349 11.59 5.05 -16.11
CA ASN A 349 12.65 4.90 -17.12
C ASN A 349 13.06 6.25 -17.74
N PHE A 350 14.06 6.23 -18.63
CA PHE A 350 14.57 7.44 -19.27
C PHE A 350 13.60 8.06 -20.28
N GLU A 351 12.55 7.32 -20.65
CA GLU A 351 11.42 7.71 -21.50
C GLU A 351 10.27 8.34 -20.69
N ASP A 352 10.46 8.60 -19.39
CA ASP A 352 9.46 9.18 -18.49
C ASP A 352 8.19 8.30 -18.30
N GLN A 353 8.33 6.99 -18.44
CA GLN A 353 7.27 6.01 -18.15
C GLN A 353 7.49 5.38 -16.76
N ILE A 354 6.41 5.11 -16.04
CA ILE A 354 6.47 4.37 -14.77
C ILE A 354 7.12 3.00 -15.01
N ALA A 355 8.19 2.70 -14.26
CA ALA A 355 8.87 1.43 -14.38
C ALA A 355 7.93 0.29 -13.95
N LYS A 356 7.90 -0.82 -14.70
CA LYS A 356 6.98 -1.94 -14.42
C LYS A 356 7.09 -2.44 -12.96
N PHE A 357 8.31 -2.54 -12.44
CA PHE A 357 8.56 -2.96 -11.06
C PHE A 357 8.11 -1.93 -10.01
N SER A 358 7.91 -0.65 -10.35
CA SER A 358 7.59 0.35 -9.33
C SER A 358 6.23 0.03 -8.70
N SER A 359 6.24 -0.23 -7.39
CA SER A 359 5.03 -0.36 -6.58
C SER A 359 4.16 0.90 -6.71
N ARG A 360 2.85 0.70 -6.63
CA ARG A 360 1.83 1.73 -6.91
C ARG A 360 0.48 1.38 -6.29
N GLY A 361 -0.47 2.30 -6.41
CA GLY A 361 -1.80 2.20 -5.83
C GLY A 361 -1.92 3.04 -4.56
N MET A 362 -3.11 3.02 -3.96
CA MET A 362 -3.34 3.69 -2.69
C MET A 362 -2.71 2.91 -1.53
N THR A 363 -2.47 3.58 -0.40
CA THR A 363 -2.02 2.90 0.83
C THR A 363 -3.06 1.90 1.30
N THR A 364 -2.61 0.69 1.67
CA THR A 364 -3.50 -0.39 2.12
C THR A 364 -3.96 -0.22 3.57
N TRP A 365 -3.30 0.65 4.34
CA TRP A 365 -3.58 0.89 5.75
C TRP A 365 -5.02 1.35 6.02
N GLU A 366 -5.55 2.22 5.17
CA GLU A 366 -6.86 2.84 5.34
C GLU A 366 -7.99 2.15 4.57
N LEU A 367 -7.70 1.10 3.77
CA LEU A 367 -8.70 0.42 2.93
C LEU A 367 -9.91 -0.14 3.69
N PRO A 368 -9.78 -0.70 4.90
CA PRO A 368 -10.95 -1.12 5.67
C PRO A 368 -11.90 0.03 6.04
N GLN A 369 -11.44 1.29 5.93
CA GLN A 369 -12.24 2.50 6.12
C GLN A 369 -12.73 3.10 4.80
N GLY A 370 -12.54 2.36 3.70
CA GLY A 370 -13.10 2.64 2.38
C GLY A 370 -12.09 3.07 1.33
N TYR A 371 -11.03 3.82 1.66
CA TYR A 371 -10.05 4.31 0.66
C TYR A 371 -8.68 4.55 1.29
N GLY A 372 -7.62 4.38 0.49
CA GLY A 372 -6.24 4.70 0.86
C GLY A 372 -5.82 6.14 0.60
N ARG A 373 -4.58 6.50 0.95
CA ARG A 373 -3.96 7.81 0.68
C ARG A 373 -3.12 7.76 -0.59
N VAL A 374 -2.85 8.94 -1.17
CA VAL A 374 -1.99 9.09 -2.36
C VAL A 374 -0.53 8.84 -2.02
N LYS A 375 0.05 7.83 -2.68
CA LYS A 375 1.47 7.50 -2.74
C LYS A 375 1.80 6.89 -4.12
N PRO A 376 3.06 6.89 -4.59
CA PRO A 376 4.24 7.56 -4.01
C PRO A 376 4.07 9.09 -3.93
N ASP A 377 4.97 9.80 -3.25
CA ASP A 377 4.89 11.27 -3.19
C ASP A 377 5.36 11.90 -4.51
N ILE A 378 6.46 11.37 -5.06
CA ILE A 378 7.05 11.76 -6.34
C ILE A 378 7.69 10.54 -7.02
N VAL A 379 8.02 10.68 -8.30
CA VAL A 379 8.79 9.69 -9.04
C VAL A 379 10.09 10.26 -9.60
N THR A 380 11.09 9.42 -9.80
CA THR A 380 12.33 9.78 -10.50
C THR A 380 12.95 8.57 -11.18
N TYR A 381 14.02 8.77 -11.93
CA TYR A 381 14.67 7.69 -12.66
C TYR A 381 15.12 6.56 -11.71
N GLY A 382 14.56 5.38 -11.93
CA GLY A 382 14.87 4.16 -11.19
C GLY A 382 15.30 3.02 -12.10
N SER A 383 15.22 3.18 -13.42
CA SER A 383 15.66 2.17 -14.41
C SER A 383 16.98 2.56 -15.04
N ALA A 384 17.89 1.59 -15.14
CA ALA A 384 19.19 1.74 -15.79
C ALA A 384 20.04 2.92 -15.31
N VAL A 385 20.00 3.24 -14.01
CA VAL A 385 20.79 4.34 -13.43
C VAL A 385 22.23 3.87 -13.19
N LYS A 386 23.18 4.71 -13.58
CA LYS A 386 24.62 4.47 -13.40
C LYS A 386 25.10 4.99 -12.04
N GLY A 387 25.80 4.16 -11.28
CA GLY A 387 26.35 4.49 -9.96
C GLY A 387 27.66 3.75 -9.67
N SER A 388 28.26 3.96 -8.50
CA SER A 388 29.56 3.38 -8.13
C SER A 388 29.49 1.85 -8.03
N HIS A 389 30.50 1.16 -8.58
CA HIS A 389 30.67 -0.28 -8.45
C HIS A 389 31.64 -0.61 -7.33
N ILE A 390 31.40 -1.67 -6.56
CA ILE A 390 32.19 -2.03 -5.35
C ILE A 390 33.71 -2.13 -5.58
N LYS A 391 34.15 -2.59 -6.75
CA LYS A 391 35.57 -2.72 -7.14
C LYS A 391 36.15 -1.47 -7.81
N GLY A 392 35.45 -0.33 -7.76
CA GLY A 392 35.76 0.87 -8.54
C GLY A 392 35.08 0.88 -9.91
N GLY A 393 35.08 2.05 -10.55
CA GLY A 393 34.33 2.30 -11.78
C GLY A 393 32.83 2.36 -11.52
N CYS A 394 32.04 2.22 -12.58
CA CYS A 394 30.59 2.39 -12.53
C CYS A 394 29.83 1.12 -12.93
N ARG A 395 28.69 0.88 -12.31
CA ARG A 395 27.69 -0.14 -12.69
C ARG A 395 26.32 0.47 -12.91
N THR A 396 25.42 -0.29 -13.51
CA THR A 396 24.06 0.15 -13.82
C THR A 396 23.06 -0.77 -13.14
N LEU A 397 22.12 -0.21 -12.37
CA LEU A 397 21.06 -0.95 -11.69
C LEU A 397 19.67 -0.39 -11.99
N SER A 398 18.66 -1.21 -11.77
CA SER A 398 17.25 -0.82 -11.80
C SER A 398 16.51 -1.24 -10.53
N GLY A 399 15.67 -0.35 -9.99
CA GLY A 399 14.83 -0.59 -8.81
C GLY A 399 14.37 0.73 -8.16
N THR A 400 13.33 0.71 -7.33
CA THR A 400 12.98 1.91 -6.52
C THR A 400 14.02 2.19 -5.44
N SER A 401 14.77 1.15 -5.02
CA SER A 401 16.00 1.28 -4.21
C SER A 401 17.11 2.10 -4.90
N VAL A 402 17.01 2.29 -6.22
CA VAL A 402 17.87 3.13 -7.06
C VAL A 402 17.26 4.52 -7.25
N ALA A 403 15.93 4.65 -7.32
CA ALA A 403 15.25 5.95 -7.38
C ALA A 403 15.34 6.73 -6.06
N SER A 404 15.23 6.06 -4.91
CA SER A 404 15.38 6.67 -3.57
C SER A 404 16.68 7.47 -3.41
N PRO A 405 17.89 6.94 -3.71
CA PRO A 405 19.12 7.70 -3.55
C PRO A 405 19.28 8.83 -4.57
N VAL A 406 18.58 8.81 -5.70
CA VAL A 406 18.50 9.97 -6.62
C VAL A 406 17.82 11.13 -5.90
N VAL A 407 16.68 10.88 -5.25
CA VAL A 407 15.99 11.90 -4.45
C VAL A 407 16.78 12.27 -3.20
N ALA A 408 17.39 11.32 -2.49
CA ALA A 408 18.21 11.64 -1.32
C ALA A 408 19.44 12.49 -1.67
N GLY A 409 20.09 12.21 -2.82
CA GLY A 409 21.16 13.03 -3.37
C GLY A 409 20.67 14.43 -3.73
N ALA A 410 19.53 14.53 -4.42
CA ALA A 410 18.90 15.81 -4.75
C ALA A 410 18.55 16.61 -3.48
N VAL A 411 17.93 16.00 -2.47
CA VAL A 411 17.60 16.62 -1.18
C VAL A 411 18.87 17.09 -0.47
N THR A 412 19.94 16.30 -0.47
CA THR A 412 21.23 16.67 0.14
C THR A 412 21.83 17.89 -0.57
N LEU A 413 21.77 17.92 -1.90
CA LEU A 413 22.22 19.04 -2.72
C LEU A 413 21.40 20.31 -2.42
N LEU A 414 20.06 20.20 -2.46
CA LEU A 414 19.13 21.29 -2.15
C LEU A 414 19.36 21.85 -0.75
N ALA A 415 19.43 20.99 0.27
CA ALA A 415 19.65 21.37 1.66
C ALA A 415 20.94 22.18 1.83
N SER A 416 22.01 21.85 1.10
CA SER A 416 23.26 22.61 1.17
C SER A 416 23.13 24.04 0.61
N GLY A 417 22.25 24.23 -0.37
CA GLY A 417 21.99 25.53 -0.97
C GLY A 417 21.14 26.46 -0.11
N VAL A 418 20.36 25.90 0.83
CA VAL A 418 19.45 26.65 1.71
C VAL A 418 19.76 26.51 3.19
N ILE A 419 20.92 25.95 3.56
CA ILE A 419 21.32 25.73 4.96
C ILE A 419 21.33 27.02 5.79
N HIS A 420 21.63 28.16 5.14
CA HIS A 420 21.63 29.50 5.74
C HIS A 420 20.24 29.96 6.20
N ARG A 421 19.17 29.29 5.76
CA ARG A 421 17.78 29.59 6.14
C ARG A 421 17.35 28.94 7.47
N GLY A 422 18.22 28.13 8.08
CA GLY A 422 18.02 27.58 9.42
C GLY A 422 16.76 26.72 9.57
N ASP A 423 16.05 26.91 10.68
CA ASP A 423 14.90 26.09 11.11
C ASP A 423 13.69 26.13 10.17
N VAL A 424 13.66 27.06 9.22
CA VAL A 424 12.63 27.14 8.17
C VAL A 424 12.68 25.90 7.26
N ILE A 425 13.86 25.28 7.11
CA ILE A 425 14.05 24.05 6.34
C ILE A 425 13.94 22.86 7.29
N ASN A 426 12.85 22.13 7.14
CA ASN A 426 12.46 20.94 7.91
C ASN A 426 11.88 19.83 6.99
N PRO A 427 11.61 18.62 7.51
CA PRO A 427 11.06 17.51 6.72
C PRO A 427 9.80 17.87 5.91
N ALA A 428 8.82 18.56 6.51
CA ALA A 428 7.63 19.01 5.79
C ALA A 428 7.98 19.99 4.68
N SER A 429 8.76 21.05 4.94
CA SER A 429 9.09 22.06 3.92
C SER A 429 9.83 21.47 2.72
N MET A 430 10.73 20.51 2.95
CA MET A 430 11.45 19.81 1.88
C MET A 430 10.47 18.98 1.05
N LYS A 431 9.63 18.19 1.71
CA LYS A 431 8.60 17.37 1.06
C LYS A 431 7.61 18.24 0.25
N GLN A 432 7.15 19.35 0.83
CA GLN A 432 6.30 20.34 0.16
C GLN A 432 6.95 20.90 -1.11
N ALA A 433 8.22 21.31 -1.04
CA ALA A 433 8.93 21.87 -2.18
C ALA A 433 9.11 20.83 -3.30
N LEU A 434 9.43 19.58 -2.95
CA LEU A 434 9.54 18.49 -3.93
C LEU A 434 8.21 18.21 -4.62
N MET A 435 7.11 18.12 -3.87
CA MET A 435 5.79 17.85 -4.42
C MET A 435 5.27 19.03 -5.27
N ALA A 436 5.39 20.26 -4.78
CA ALA A 436 4.90 21.45 -5.49
C ALA A 436 5.72 21.80 -6.75
N SER A 437 6.96 21.33 -6.84
CA SER A 437 7.83 21.51 -8.00
C SER A 437 7.74 20.39 -9.03
N ALA A 438 7.27 19.21 -8.64
CA ALA A 438 7.23 18.02 -9.48
C ALA A 438 6.49 18.26 -10.80
N ARG A 439 7.00 17.67 -11.88
CA ARG A 439 6.40 17.73 -13.21
C ARG A 439 5.55 16.48 -13.45
N ARG A 440 4.25 16.65 -13.61
CA ARG A 440 3.35 15.56 -13.97
C ARG A 440 3.76 14.87 -15.26
N LEU A 441 3.61 13.55 -15.26
CA LEU A 441 3.71 12.67 -16.40
C LEU A 441 2.32 12.57 -17.06
N PRO A 442 2.23 12.80 -18.38
CA PRO A 442 0.96 12.74 -19.09
C PRO A 442 0.44 11.29 -19.13
N GLY A 443 -0.89 11.12 -19.00
CA GLY A 443 -1.54 9.82 -19.11
C GLY A 443 -1.34 8.87 -17.91
N VAL A 444 -0.73 9.34 -16.82
CA VAL A 444 -0.47 8.55 -15.61
C VAL A 444 -1.32 9.08 -14.46
N ASN A 445 -1.87 8.22 -13.60
CA ASN A 445 -2.71 8.67 -12.48
C ASN A 445 -1.90 8.96 -11.21
N MET A 446 -2.49 9.71 -10.26
CA MET A 446 -1.80 10.15 -9.05
C MET A 446 -1.33 9.01 -8.13
N PHE A 447 -1.96 7.83 -8.19
CA PHE A 447 -1.54 6.66 -7.41
C PHE A 447 -0.38 5.88 -8.06
N GLU A 448 0.07 6.29 -9.25
CA GLU A 448 1.29 5.75 -9.87
C GLU A 448 2.45 6.74 -9.84
N GLN A 449 2.16 8.04 -10.01
CA GLN A 449 3.20 9.08 -10.12
C GLN A 449 3.28 10.04 -8.93
N GLY A 450 2.30 10.03 -8.03
CA GLY A 450 2.17 11.07 -7.01
C GLY A 450 1.97 12.46 -7.61
N HIS A 451 2.85 13.39 -7.22
CA HIS A 451 2.91 14.74 -7.79
C HIS A 451 3.69 14.81 -9.10
N GLY A 452 4.35 13.72 -9.50
CA GLY A 452 5.06 13.58 -10.76
C GLY A 452 6.59 13.48 -10.59
N LYS A 453 7.29 13.72 -11.70
CA LYS A 453 8.74 13.62 -11.79
C LYS A 453 9.45 14.74 -11.04
N LEU A 454 10.49 14.39 -10.27
CA LEU A 454 11.38 15.33 -9.58
C LEU A 454 11.83 16.48 -10.50
N ASN A 455 11.67 17.72 -10.04
CA ASN A 455 12.21 18.93 -10.67
C ASN A 455 13.14 19.67 -9.70
N LEU A 456 14.45 19.39 -9.82
CA LEU A 456 15.47 19.88 -8.90
C LEU A 456 15.54 21.41 -8.85
N MET A 457 15.52 22.08 -10.01
CA MET A 457 15.71 23.52 -10.06
C MET A 457 14.52 24.29 -9.49
N LYS A 458 13.30 23.86 -9.82
CA LYS A 458 12.09 24.48 -9.27
C LYS A 458 11.97 24.21 -7.76
N ALA A 459 12.38 23.03 -7.28
CA ALA A 459 12.45 22.74 -5.84
C ALA A 459 13.41 23.70 -5.13
N TYR A 460 14.60 23.95 -5.70
CA TYR A 460 15.57 24.91 -5.14
C TYR A 460 14.99 26.33 -5.05
N GLN A 461 14.34 26.81 -6.12
CA GLN A 461 13.71 28.14 -6.15
C GLN A 461 12.64 28.30 -5.05
N ILE A 462 11.79 27.27 -4.90
CA ILE A 462 10.79 27.23 -3.82
C ILE A 462 11.47 27.27 -2.46
N LEU A 463 12.47 26.41 -2.21
CA LEU A 463 13.16 26.33 -0.92
C LEU A 463 13.95 27.60 -0.58
N ASN A 464 14.45 28.33 -1.57
CA ASN A 464 15.20 29.57 -1.35
C ASN A 464 14.30 30.71 -0.83
N THR A 465 13.02 30.68 -1.18
CA THR A 465 12.02 31.70 -0.84
C THR A 465 10.93 31.19 0.11
N TYR A 466 10.93 29.89 0.44
CA TYR A 466 9.95 29.20 1.27
C TYR A 466 9.62 29.95 2.56
N THR A 467 8.33 30.09 2.85
CA THR A 467 7.82 30.54 4.13
C THR A 467 7.07 29.38 4.81
N PRO A 468 7.23 29.20 6.14
CA PRO A 468 6.53 28.15 6.87
C PRO A 468 5.02 28.20 6.59
N GLN A 469 4.46 27.09 6.12
CA GLN A 469 3.04 27.01 5.76
C GLN A 469 2.54 25.57 5.76
N ALA A 470 1.22 25.40 5.82
CA ALA A 470 0.56 24.14 5.58
C ALA A 470 0.35 23.91 4.06
N SER A 471 0.25 22.65 3.65
CA SER A 471 -0.17 22.27 2.30
C SER A 471 -0.94 20.95 2.32
N LEU A 472 -1.63 20.65 1.22
CA LEU A 472 -2.51 19.50 1.08
C LEU A 472 -2.05 18.59 -0.07
N SER A 473 -2.20 17.28 0.12
CA SER A 473 -1.92 16.27 -0.90
C SER A 473 -3.04 15.23 -0.96
N PRO A 474 -3.84 15.18 -2.05
CA PRO A 474 -3.78 16.05 -3.22
C PRO A 474 -4.13 17.52 -2.87
N SER A 475 -3.69 18.46 -3.72
CA SER A 475 -3.89 19.90 -3.50
C SER A 475 -5.27 20.42 -3.94
N TYR A 476 -6.03 19.59 -4.65
CA TYR A 476 -7.41 19.83 -5.08
C TYR A 476 -8.09 18.48 -5.34
N ILE A 477 -9.41 18.50 -5.44
CA ILE A 477 -10.24 17.35 -5.81
C ILE A 477 -11.03 17.74 -7.07
N ASP A 478 -10.62 17.24 -8.24
CA ASP A 478 -11.39 17.38 -9.49
C ASP A 478 -11.79 15.99 -9.98
N LEU A 479 -13.03 15.60 -9.67
CA LEU A 479 -13.59 14.30 -10.05
C LEU A 479 -13.91 14.21 -11.55
N SER A 480 -13.44 15.15 -12.37
CA SER A 480 -13.57 15.10 -13.82
C SER A 480 -12.23 14.97 -14.55
N GLU A 481 -11.11 15.04 -13.83
CA GLU A 481 -9.77 14.94 -14.42
C GLU A 481 -9.31 13.47 -14.53
N CYS A 482 -9.66 12.81 -15.63
CA CYS A 482 -9.11 11.49 -15.97
C CYS A 482 -7.87 11.58 -16.90
N PRO A 483 -6.86 10.72 -16.71
CA PRO A 483 -6.76 9.66 -15.71
C PRO A 483 -6.18 10.14 -14.36
N TYR A 484 -5.79 11.41 -14.22
CA TYR A 484 -5.01 11.85 -13.05
C TYR A 484 -5.69 11.53 -11.71
N MET A 485 -6.99 11.80 -11.60
CA MET A 485 -7.79 11.60 -10.39
C MET A 485 -8.50 10.23 -10.34
N TRP A 486 -8.03 9.25 -11.11
CA TRP A 486 -8.50 7.86 -10.97
C TRP A 486 -8.27 7.36 -9.52
N PRO A 487 -9.21 6.60 -8.92
CA PRO A 487 -10.46 6.09 -9.49
C PRO A 487 -11.62 7.08 -9.45
N TYR A 488 -11.48 8.18 -8.72
CA TYR A 488 -12.59 9.10 -8.45
C TYR A 488 -13.19 9.74 -9.70
N CYS A 489 -12.39 9.92 -10.76
CA CYS A 489 -12.87 10.53 -11.99
C CYS A 489 -13.74 9.61 -12.88
N THR A 490 -13.75 8.29 -12.63
CA THR A 490 -14.48 7.33 -13.47
C THR A 490 -15.96 7.18 -13.10
N GLN A 491 -16.40 7.77 -11.99
CA GLN A 491 -17.78 7.73 -11.53
C GLN A 491 -18.26 9.11 -11.07
N PRO A 492 -19.31 9.69 -11.70
CA PRO A 492 -19.92 10.92 -11.22
C PRO A 492 -20.69 10.69 -9.91
N LEU A 493 -20.92 11.77 -9.17
CA LEU A 493 -21.72 11.75 -7.96
C LEU A 493 -23.22 11.83 -8.29
N TYR A 494 -24.06 11.30 -7.42
CA TYR A 494 -25.51 11.37 -7.53
C TYR A 494 -26.16 11.24 -6.14
N HIS A 495 -27.40 11.71 -5.99
CA HIS A 495 -28.10 11.67 -4.72
C HIS A 495 -28.38 10.22 -4.28
N THR A 496 -28.34 9.93 -2.97
CA THR A 496 -28.50 8.58 -2.36
C THR A 496 -27.32 7.61 -2.53
N ALA A 497 -26.24 8.00 -3.20
CA ALA A 497 -24.99 7.23 -3.19
C ALA A 497 -24.36 7.23 -1.79
N ILE A 498 -23.60 6.19 -1.44
CA ILE A 498 -22.70 6.25 -0.28
C ILE A 498 -21.71 7.40 -0.50
N PRO A 499 -21.42 8.21 0.53
CA PRO A 499 -20.48 9.32 0.40
C PRO A 499 -19.12 8.86 -0.12
N LEU A 500 -18.62 9.52 -1.17
CA LEU A 500 -17.29 9.27 -1.69
C LEU A 500 -16.24 9.82 -0.72
N ILE A 501 -15.21 9.04 -0.40
CA ILE A 501 -14.12 9.45 0.49
C ILE A 501 -12.85 9.74 -0.32
N VAL A 502 -12.32 10.95 -0.16
CA VAL A 502 -10.99 11.32 -0.66
C VAL A 502 -10.09 11.65 0.52
N ASN A 503 -9.06 10.83 0.73
CA ASN A 503 -8.07 11.07 1.78
C ASN A 503 -7.03 12.10 1.35
N VAL A 504 -6.79 13.07 2.22
CA VAL A 504 -5.89 14.20 2.02
C VAL A 504 -4.85 14.21 3.14
N THR A 505 -3.58 14.15 2.77
CA THR A 505 -2.47 14.36 3.69
C THR A 505 -2.27 15.87 3.90
N ILE A 506 -2.26 16.30 5.15
CA ILE A 506 -1.91 17.67 5.55
C ILE A 506 -0.43 17.68 5.89
N LEU A 507 0.37 18.43 5.16
CA LEU A 507 1.77 18.69 5.50
C LEU A 507 1.87 20.01 6.25
N ASN A 508 2.45 19.97 7.45
CA ASN A 508 2.60 21.09 8.34
C ASN A 508 4.06 21.59 8.36
N GLY A 509 4.37 22.59 7.55
CA GLY A 509 5.69 23.23 7.53
C GLY A 509 5.91 24.25 8.65
N LEU A 510 4.89 24.54 9.48
CA LEU A 510 4.96 25.55 10.54
C LEU A 510 5.76 25.10 11.76
N GLY A 511 5.69 23.82 12.11
CA GLY A 511 6.35 23.24 13.29
C GLY A 511 6.13 21.73 13.42
N VAL A 512 6.87 21.10 14.36
CA VAL A 512 6.84 19.64 14.61
C VAL A 512 5.46 19.17 15.12
N THR A 513 4.74 20.06 15.77
CA THR A 513 3.38 19.79 16.20
C THR A 513 2.47 20.83 15.61
N GLY A 514 1.28 20.42 15.24
CA GLY A 514 0.21 21.31 14.85
C GLY A 514 -1.14 20.76 15.20
N ARG A 515 -2.16 21.57 14.97
CA ARG A 515 -3.57 21.19 15.09
C ARG A 515 -4.38 21.95 14.05
N ILE A 516 -5.56 21.45 13.74
CA ILE A 516 -6.52 22.20 12.94
C ILE A 516 -7.22 23.22 13.85
N ALA A 517 -7.13 24.50 13.49
CA ALA A 517 -7.79 25.60 14.18
C ALA A 517 -9.29 25.61 13.85
N GLY A 518 -10.11 25.38 14.87
CA GLY A 518 -11.56 25.26 14.67
C GLY A 518 -11.93 24.07 13.79
N LYS A 519 -13.12 24.12 13.19
CA LYS A 519 -13.57 23.09 12.24
C LYS A 519 -13.29 23.53 10.81
N PRO A 520 -12.83 22.64 9.91
CA PRO A 520 -12.82 22.89 8.48
C PRO A 520 -14.17 23.40 7.96
N GLN A 521 -14.14 24.38 7.06
CA GLN A 521 -15.34 25.09 6.58
C GLN A 521 -15.58 24.83 5.10
N TRP A 522 -16.83 24.64 4.71
CA TRP A 522 -17.25 24.41 3.32
C TRP A 522 -17.79 25.69 2.67
N TYR A 523 -17.21 26.09 1.55
CA TYR A 523 -17.59 27.28 0.78
C TYR A 523 -18.03 26.90 -0.64
N PRO A 524 -19.33 26.64 -0.85
CA PRO A 524 -19.85 26.35 -2.18
C PRO A 524 -19.90 27.62 -3.05
N TYR A 525 -19.50 27.49 -4.32
CA TYR A 525 -19.63 28.56 -5.31
C TYR A 525 -21.04 28.54 -5.90
N THR A 526 -21.85 29.56 -5.60
CA THR A 526 -23.24 29.64 -6.06
C THR A 526 -23.38 29.67 -7.59
N PRO A 527 -22.53 30.37 -8.38
CA PRO A 527 -22.68 30.37 -9.85
C PRO A 527 -22.34 29.01 -10.50
N GLN A 528 -21.62 28.14 -9.78
CA GLN A 528 -21.26 26.78 -10.22
C GLN A 528 -21.98 25.71 -9.41
N GLN A 529 -23.22 25.99 -8.95
CA GLN A 529 -24.09 25.01 -8.31
C GLN A 529 -23.47 24.28 -7.11
N GLY A 530 -22.53 24.92 -6.41
CA GLY A 530 -21.81 24.30 -5.29
C GLY A 530 -22.70 23.88 -4.13
N HIS A 531 -23.86 24.52 -3.98
CA HIS A 531 -24.85 24.20 -2.94
C HIS A 531 -25.45 22.80 -3.12
N LEU A 532 -25.33 22.20 -4.31
CA LEU A 532 -25.80 20.85 -4.57
C LEU A 532 -24.89 19.77 -3.97
N LEU A 533 -23.67 20.11 -3.54
CA LEU A 533 -22.73 19.20 -2.89
C LEU A 533 -22.85 19.29 -1.36
N GLU A 534 -22.97 18.14 -0.74
CA GLU A 534 -22.80 17.96 0.69
C GLU A 534 -21.38 17.51 0.99
N VAL A 535 -20.74 18.18 1.95
CA VAL A 535 -19.34 17.90 2.31
C VAL A 535 -19.28 17.64 3.81
N ALA A 536 -18.79 16.47 4.20
CA ALA A 536 -18.43 16.16 5.58
C ALA A 536 -16.92 15.91 5.67
N ILE A 537 -16.32 16.22 6.81
CA ILE A 537 -14.87 16.23 6.96
C ILE A 537 -14.50 15.59 8.29
N THR A 538 -13.72 14.50 8.21
CA THR A 538 -13.05 13.91 9.38
C THR A 538 -11.56 14.18 9.28
N TYR A 539 -10.87 14.33 10.41
CA TYR A 539 -9.47 14.74 10.42
C TYR A 539 -8.75 14.37 11.71
N SER A 540 -7.42 14.29 11.66
CA SER A 540 -6.58 14.16 12.84
C SER A 540 -6.57 15.48 13.65
N GLU A 541 -6.90 15.41 14.94
CA GLU A 541 -6.86 16.59 15.82
C GLU A 541 -5.43 17.15 15.98
N MET A 542 -4.45 16.25 16.05
CA MET A 542 -3.03 16.57 16.17
C MET A 542 -2.29 16.21 14.87
N LEU A 543 -1.48 17.14 14.38
CA LEU A 543 -0.53 16.94 13.31
C LEU A 543 0.84 16.72 13.95
N TRP A 544 1.36 15.50 13.89
CA TRP A 544 2.65 15.15 14.48
C TRP A 544 3.26 13.95 13.76
N PRO A 545 4.58 13.96 13.46
CA PRO A 545 5.56 15.02 13.76
C PRO A 545 5.67 16.13 12.71
N TRP A 546 5.07 16.00 11.52
CA TRP A 546 5.03 17.11 10.55
C TRP A 546 3.80 17.05 9.67
N SER A 547 2.92 16.09 9.90
CA SER A 547 1.79 15.84 9.05
C SER A 547 0.62 15.29 9.85
N GLY A 548 -0.53 15.29 9.19
CA GLY A 548 -1.71 14.58 9.64
C GLY A 548 -2.62 14.34 8.44
N TRP A 549 -3.87 14.01 8.70
CA TRP A 549 -4.79 13.60 7.65
C TRP A 549 -6.15 14.28 7.79
N MET A 550 -6.83 14.36 6.66
CA MET A 550 -8.23 14.77 6.54
C MET A 550 -8.88 13.88 5.49
N ALA A 551 -10.06 13.34 5.79
CA ALA A 551 -10.89 12.64 4.81
C ALA A 551 -12.07 13.53 4.43
N VAL A 552 -12.21 13.80 3.13
CA VAL A 552 -13.31 14.60 2.58
C VAL A 552 -14.37 13.64 2.06
N HIS A 553 -15.55 13.70 2.67
CA HIS A 553 -16.72 12.91 2.31
C HIS A 553 -17.63 13.76 1.42
N LEU A 554 -17.92 13.29 0.21
CA LEU A 554 -18.71 14.01 -0.79
C LEU A 554 -20.01 13.27 -1.08
N SER A 555 -21.13 14.00 -1.00
CA SER A 555 -22.47 13.53 -1.36
C SER A 555 -23.22 14.61 -2.14
N VAL A 556 -24.41 14.27 -2.63
CA VAL A 556 -25.28 15.18 -3.37
C VAL A 556 -26.55 15.41 -2.58
N THR A 557 -26.90 16.69 -2.39
CA THR A 557 -28.15 17.12 -1.75
C THR A 557 -29.38 16.55 -2.46
N LYS A 558 -30.52 16.55 -1.77
CA LYS A 558 -31.81 16.19 -2.38
C LYS A 558 -32.18 17.07 -3.58
N GLU A 559 -31.82 18.35 -3.56
CA GLU A 559 -32.04 19.28 -4.68
C GLU A 559 -31.27 18.87 -5.94
N GLY A 560 -30.09 18.26 -5.76
CA GLY A 560 -29.26 17.76 -6.86
C GLY A 560 -29.72 16.43 -7.45
N ALA A 561 -30.79 15.81 -6.96
CA ALA A 561 -31.20 14.46 -7.37
C ALA A 561 -31.54 14.32 -8.86
N ALA A 562 -32.03 15.38 -9.51
CA ALA A 562 -32.34 15.43 -10.94
C ALA A 562 -31.37 16.31 -11.73
N TYR A 563 -30.34 16.85 -11.10
CA TYR A 563 -29.39 17.75 -11.73
C TYR A 563 -28.37 16.97 -12.57
N GLU A 564 -28.00 17.54 -13.71
CA GLU A 564 -26.89 17.07 -14.54
C GLU A 564 -25.94 18.23 -14.81
N GLY A 565 -24.69 18.09 -14.41
CA GLY A 565 -23.69 19.13 -14.65
C GLY A 565 -22.56 19.09 -13.64
N TYR A 566 -21.85 20.21 -13.52
CA TYR A 566 -20.76 20.35 -12.56
C TYR A 566 -21.23 21.12 -11.32
N ALA A 567 -20.71 20.73 -10.17
CA ALA A 567 -20.81 21.48 -8.93
C ALA A 567 -19.41 21.78 -8.37
N GLN A 568 -19.21 22.99 -7.85
CA GLN A 568 -17.89 23.43 -7.36
C GLN A 568 -17.95 24.18 -6.04
N GLY A 569 -16.91 24.02 -5.23
CA GLY A 569 -16.69 24.78 -4.01
C GLY A 569 -15.26 24.60 -3.52
N HIS A 570 -15.01 24.96 -2.27
CA HIS A 570 -13.74 24.63 -1.63
C HIS A 570 -13.89 24.44 -0.12
N VAL A 571 -13.02 23.60 0.44
CA VAL A 571 -12.84 23.47 1.88
C VAL A 571 -11.73 24.41 2.33
N VAL A 572 -11.94 25.12 3.42
CA VAL A 572 -10.90 25.94 4.08
C VAL A 572 -10.49 25.26 5.37
N VAL A 573 -9.18 25.05 5.53
CA VAL A 573 -8.56 24.49 6.74
C VAL A 573 -7.53 25.47 7.24
N THR A 574 -7.56 25.79 8.53
CA THR A 574 -6.50 26.56 9.19
C THR A 574 -5.70 25.62 10.07
N VAL A 575 -4.39 25.60 9.88
CA VAL A 575 -3.45 24.85 10.73
C VAL A 575 -2.74 25.84 11.64
N GLU A 576 -2.65 25.49 12.92
CA GLU A 576 -1.84 26.22 13.90
C GLU A 576 -0.71 25.35 14.41
N SER A 577 0.44 25.97 14.65
CA SER A 577 1.57 25.38 15.34
C SER A 577 2.09 26.30 16.43
N PRO A 578 2.71 25.75 17.49
CA PRO A 578 3.39 26.55 18.50
C PRO A 578 4.40 27.53 17.88
N PRO A 579 4.72 28.64 18.59
CA PRO A 579 5.72 29.60 18.15
C PRO A 579 7.05 28.91 17.83
N GLY A 580 7.76 29.40 16.81
CA GLY A 580 9.11 28.95 16.52
C GLY A 580 10.13 29.41 17.56
N ASN A 581 11.38 28.97 17.40
CA ASN A 581 12.49 29.44 18.23
C ASN A 581 12.64 30.96 18.12
N GLY A 582 12.50 31.68 19.24
CA GLY A 582 12.60 33.14 19.30
C GLY A 582 11.31 33.88 18.96
N GLU A 583 10.21 33.17 18.70
CA GLU A 583 8.88 33.75 18.49
C GLU A 583 8.00 33.56 19.74
N THR A 584 7.05 34.46 19.93
CA THR A 584 6.06 34.40 21.02
C THR A 584 4.66 34.12 20.51
N GLU A 585 4.39 34.41 19.24
CA GLU A 585 3.08 34.24 18.60
C GLU A 585 2.94 32.87 17.95
N VAL A 586 1.73 32.34 17.98
CA VAL A 586 1.36 31.08 17.33
C VAL A 586 1.47 31.24 15.81
N ARG A 587 2.07 30.27 15.15
CA ARG A 587 2.14 30.24 13.68
C ARG A 587 0.84 29.68 13.13
N GLN A 588 0.26 30.35 12.14
CA GLN A 588 -0.96 29.91 11.48
C GLN A 588 -0.80 29.87 9.97
N SER A 589 -1.45 28.92 9.33
CA SER A 589 -1.54 28.83 7.88
C SER A 589 -2.92 28.35 7.47
N THR A 590 -3.60 29.14 6.64
CA THR A 590 -4.90 28.78 6.09
C THR A 590 -4.72 28.30 4.64
N VAL A 591 -5.24 27.11 4.36
CA VAL A 591 -5.17 26.45 3.06
C VAL A 591 -6.57 26.21 2.51
N LYS A 592 -6.71 26.31 1.19
CA LYS A 592 -7.95 26.03 0.47
C LYS A 592 -7.79 24.76 -0.34
N LEU A 593 -8.76 23.86 -0.24
CA LEU A 593 -8.87 22.65 -1.06
C LEU A 593 -10.03 22.83 -2.04
N PRO A 594 -9.76 23.17 -3.31
CA PRO A 594 -10.81 23.25 -4.32
C PRO A 594 -11.44 21.88 -4.57
N VAL A 595 -12.76 21.87 -4.76
CA VAL A 595 -13.55 20.67 -5.06
C VAL A 595 -14.40 20.93 -6.30
N ARG A 596 -14.31 20.05 -7.28
CA ARG A 596 -15.18 19.98 -8.46
C ARG A 596 -15.64 18.55 -8.66
N ALA A 597 -16.95 18.38 -8.79
CA ALA A 597 -17.57 17.10 -9.05
C ALA A 597 -18.56 17.21 -10.21
N LYS A 598 -18.63 16.15 -11.02
CA LYS A 598 -19.74 15.96 -11.96
C LYS A 598 -20.89 15.30 -11.19
N ILE A 599 -22.07 15.92 -11.24
CA ILE A 599 -23.31 15.38 -10.70
C ILE A 599 -24.16 14.88 -11.87
N ILE A 600 -24.82 13.74 -11.69
CA ILE A 600 -25.82 13.20 -12.61
C ILE A 600 -27.12 12.90 -11.87
N PRO A 601 -28.24 12.74 -12.60
CA PRO A 601 -29.47 12.21 -12.04
C PRO A 601 -29.26 10.82 -11.44
N VAL A 602 -30.03 10.48 -10.41
CA VAL A 602 -29.94 9.18 -9.72
C VAL A 602 -30.04 8.04 -10.74
N PRO A 603 -29.01 7.18 -10.89
CA PRO A 603 -29.04 6.07 -11.81
C PRO A 603 -30.15 5.06 -11.46
N PRO A 604 -30.64 4.30 -12.45
CA PRO A 604 -31.58 3.22 -12.18
C PRO A 604 -31.04 2.27 -11.11
N ARG A 605 -31.88 1.90 -10.14
CA ARG A 605 -31.52 0.99 -9.03
C ARG A 605 -30.76 -0.26 -9.48
N HIS A 606 -31.21 -0.90 -10.56
CA HIS A 606 -30.61 -2.13 -11.09
C HIS A 606 -29.21 -1.96 -11.69
N LYS A 607 -28.73 -0.72 -11.86
CA LYS A 607 -27.35 -0.39 -12.28
C LYS A 607 -26.44 -0.03 -11.10
N ARG A 608 -26.94 -0.01 -9.87
CA ARG A 608 -26.22 0.39 -8.66
C ARG A 608 -25.81 -0.86 -7.88
N ILE A 609 -24.51 -1.03 -7.70
CA ILE A 609 -23.86 -2.17 -7.06
C ILE A 609 -23.18 -1.68 -5.80
N LEU A 610 -23.45 -2.37 -4.69
CA LEU A 610 -22.75 -2.15 -3.44
C LEU A 610 -21.67 -3.22 -3.28
N TRP A 611 -20.40 -2.81 -3.16
CA TRP A 611 -19.28 -3.69 -2.82
C TRP A 611 -19.13 -3.73 -1.30
N ASP A 612 -19.08 -4.94 -0.74
CA ASP A 612 -18.78 -5.15 0.67
C ASP A 612 -17.27 -5.07 0.92
N GLN A 613 -16.80 -3.99 1.57
CA GLN A 613 -15.41 -3.85 1.99
C GLN A 613 -15.20 -4.14 3.48
N TYR A 614 -16.28 -4.10 4.27
CA TYR A 614 -16.21 -4.20 5.72
C TYR A 614 -15.81 -5.61 6.19
N HIS A 615 -16.16 -6.62 5.39
CA HIS A 615 -15.86 -8.02 5.64
C HIS A 615 -14.59 -8.51 4.92
N ASN A 616 -13.90 -7.64 4.19
CA ASN A 616 -12.52 -7.90 3.81
C ASN A 616 -11.61 -7.46 4.95
N LEU A 617 -10.78 -8.37 5.44
CA LEU A 617 -9.88 -8.05 6.53
C LEU A 617 -8.81 -7.07 6.06
N ARG A 618 -8.35 -6.24 7.00
CA ARG A 618 -7.17 -5.42 6.78
C ARG A 618 -6.00 -6.33 6.38
N TYR A 619 -4.96 -5.82 5.71
CA TYR A 619 -3.80 -6.63 5.29
C TYR A 619 -2.47 -6.04 5.67
N PRO A 620 -1.49 -6.83 6.18
CA PRO A 620 -1.58 -8.14 6.90
C PRO A 620 -1.72 -8.21 8.46
N PRO A 621 -2.88 -8.42 9.09
CA PRO A 621 -2.99 -8.58 10.52
C PRO A 621 -2.73 -10.05 10.94
N GLY A 622 -3.05 -11.08 10.12
CA GLY A 622 -2.87 -12.52 10.39
C GLY A 622 -2.33 -13.36 9.22
N TYR A 623 -2.41 -14.71 9.30
CA TYR A 623 -2.17 -15.59 8.14
C TYR A 623 -3.49 -15.85 7.42
N PHE A 624 -3.70 -15.11 6.32
CA PHE A 624 -4.76 -15.35 5.36
C PHE A 624 -4.12 -15.96 4.11
N PRO A 625 -4.33 -17.25 3.87
CA PRO A 625 -3.88 -17.91 2.66
C PRO A 625 -4.43 -17.23 1.41
N ARG A 626 -3.74 -17.41 0.29
CA ARG A 626 -4.31 -17.01 -1.00
C ARG A 626 -5.48 -17.88 -1.44
N ASP A 627 -6.27 -17.28 -2.31
CA ASP A 627 -7.35 -17.95 -3.04
C ASP A 627 -6.80 -19.11 -3.85
N ASN A 628 -5.83 -18.84 -4.73
CA ASN A 628 -5.25 -19.87 -5.59
C ASN A 628 -4.06 -20.62 -4.94
N LEU A 629 -4.33 -21.83 -4.45
CA LEU A 629 -3.36 -22.69 -3.78
C LEU A 629 -2.26 -23.26 -4.71
N LYS A 630 -2.36 -23.13 -6.04
CA LYS A 630 -1.23 -23.45 -6.93
C LYS A 630 -0.07 -22.48 -6.78
N VAL A 631 -0.34 -21.25 -6.31
CA VAL A 631 0.68 -20.22 -6.15
C VAL A 631 1.48 -20.47 -4.87
N LYS A 632 2.50 -21.33 -4.96
CA LYS A 632 3.34 -21.73 -3.81
C LYS A 632 4.34 -20.67 -3.36
N ASN A 633 4.58 -19.68 -4.21
CA ASN A 633 5.67 -18.71 -4.06
C ASN A 633 5.34 -17.57 -3.09
N ASP A 634 4.07 -17.29 -2.88
CA ASP A 634 3.61 -16.27 -1.96
C ASP A 634 2.32 -16.77 -1.30
N PRO A 635 2.40 -17.31 -0.08
CA PRO A 635 1.29 -18.02 0.54
C PRO A 635 0.22 -17.09 1.10
N LEU A 636 0.46 -15.78 1.13
CA LEU A 636 -0.38 -14.80 1.81
C LEU A 636 -1.12 -13.94 0.81
N ASP A 637 -2.37 -13.60 1.10
CA ASP A 637 -3.01 -12.47 0.43
C ASP A 637 -2.47 -11.15 1.02
N TRP A 638 -2.07 -10.24 0.14
CA TRP A 638 -1.45 -8.97 0.50
C TRP A 638 -2.05 -7.79 -0.25
N ASN A 639 -2.91 -8.06 -1.24
CA ASN A 639 -3.25 -7.06 -2.24
C ASN A 639 -4.45 -6.20 -1.83
N GLY A 640 -5.01 -6.45 -0.63
CA GLY A 640 -5.86 -5.51 0.10
C GLY A 640 -7.35 -5.67 -0.15
N ASP A 641 -7.76 -6.64 -0.98
CA ASP A 641 -9.14 -7.00 -1.36
C ASP A 641 -10.06 -5.81 -1.47
N HIS A 642 -9.68 -4.93 -2.39
CA HIS A 642 -10.37 -3.69 -2.67
C HIS A 642 -10.58 -3.52 -4.17
N ILE A 643 -11.74 -2.97 -4.55
CA ILE A 643 -12.12 -2.66 -5.95
C ILE A 643 -11.14 -1.75 -6.72
N HIS A 644 -10.12 -1.21 -6.07
CA HIS A 644 -9.14 -0.29 -6.66
C HIS A 644 -7.70 -0.78 -6.44
N THR A 645 -7.51 -1.97 -5.89
CA THR A 645 -6.23 -2.66 -5.79
C THR A 645 -6.24 -3.86 -6.74
N ASN A 646 -6.47 -5.06 -6.22
CA ASN A 646 -6.47 -6.31 -6.95
C ASN A 646 -7.74 -6.57 -7.75
N PHE A 647 -8.88 -6.01 -7.34
CA PHE A 647 -10.12 -6.04 -8.10
C PHE A 647 -10.29 -4.84 -9.05
N LYS A 648 -9.22 -4.07 -9.30
CA LYS A 648 -9.24 -2.88 -10.17
C LYS A 648 -9.79 -3.15 -11.57
N ASP A 649 -9.37 -4.24 -12.21
CA ASP A 649 -9.73 -4.52 -13.60
C ASP A 649 -11.19 -5.00 -13.70
N MET A 650 -11.70 -5.72 -12.68
CA MET A 650 -13.13 -5.99 -12.51
C MET A 650 -13.93 -4.69 -12.37
N TYR A 651 -13.49 -3.76 -11.50
CA TYR A 651 -14.13 -2.44 -11.36
C TYR A 651 -14.19 -1.70 -12.69
N GLN A 652 -13.10 -1.68 -13.45
CA GLN A 652 -13.05 -1.06 -14.77
C GLN A 652 -14.05 -1.70 -15.74
N ASN A 653 -14.17 -3.04 -15.73
CA ASN A 653 -15.18 -3.74 -16.53
C ASN A 653 -16.60 -3.29 -16.16
N LEU A 654 -16.95 -3.28 -14.86
CA LEU A 654 -18.27 -2.85 -14.38
C LEU A 654 -18.60 -1.41 -14.80
N ARG A 655 -17.63 -0.50 -14.67
CA ARG A 655 -17.79 0.90 -15.10
C ARG A 655 -17.98 1.01 -16.60
N ASN A 656 -17.25 0.24 -17.41
CA ASN A 656 -17.41 0.22 -18.86
C ASN A 656 -18.78 -0.34 -19.29
N THR A 657 -19.34 -1.29 -18.55
CA THR A 657 -20.69 -1.85 -18.76
C THR A 657 -21.82 -0.92 -18.24
N GLY A 658 -21.46 0.19 -17.60
CA GLY A 658 -22.38 1.23 -17.15
C GLY A 658 -22.98 1.01 -15.75
N TYR A 659 -22.37 0.15 -14.93
CA TYR A 659 -22.74 -0.02 -13.52
C TYR A 659 -22.05 1.00 -12.63
N TYR A 660 -22.76 1.50 -11.62
CA TYR A 660 -22.24 2.35 -10.55
C TYR A 660 -21.89 1.48 -9.36
N VAL A 661 -20.67 1.63 -8.85
CA VAL A 661 -20.13 0.79 -7.78
C VAL A 661 -19.77 1.67 -6.60
N GLU A 662 -20.35 1.37 -5.44
CA GLU A 662 -20.09 2.05 -4.18
C GLU A 662 -19.40 1.10 -3.18
N VAL A 663 -18.52 1.62 -2.34
CA VAL A 663 -17.74 0.85 -1.35
C VAL A 663 -18.39 0.95 0.02
N LEU A 664 -18.81 -0.18 0.59
CA LEU A 664 -19.39 -0.27 1.94
C LEU A 664 -18.32 -0.60 2.98
N GLY A 665 -17.82 0.41 3.69
CA GLY A 665 -16.85 0.26 4.79
C GLY A 665 -17.48 0.15 6.19
N SER A 666 -18.73 -0.31 6.30
CA SER A 666 -19.49 -0.40 7.55
C SER A 666 -20.42 -1.62 7.55
N PRO A 667 -20.92 -2.08 8.70
CA PRO A 667 -21.85 -3.22 8.75
C PRO A 667 -23.09 -3.06 7.86
N PHE A 668 -23.68 -4.18 7.43
CA PHE A 668 -24.89 -4.22 6.59
C PHE A 668 -26.13 -3.57 7.23
N THR A 669 -26.11 -3.36 8.54
CA THR A 669 -27.14 -2.60 9.25
C THR A 669 -27.12 -1.10 8.91
N CYS A 670 -26.06 -0.59 8.29
CA CYS A 670 -25.84 0.84 8.07
C CYS A 670 -26.25 1.37 6.69
N PHE A 671 -26.61 0.51 5.74
CA PHE A 671 -27.05 0.95 4.42
C PHE A 671 -28.54 0.68 4.15
N ASP A 672 -29.13 1.55 3.32
CA ASP A 672 -30.49 1.40 2.80
C ASP A 672 -30.48 0.57 1.51
N ALA A 673 -30.90 -0.70 1.61
CA ALA A 673 -30.95 -1.63 0.49
C ALA A 673 -31.96 -1.25 -0.61
N SER A 674 -32.92 -0.37 -0.32
CA SER A 674 -33.88 0.09 -1.34
C SER A 674 -33.21 0.89 -2.45
N GLN A 675 -32.02 1.47 -2.18
CA GLN A 675 -31.25 2.26 -3.13
C GLN A 675 -30.45 1.42 -4.14
N TYR A 676 -30.17 0.15 -3.82
CA TYR A 676 -29.22 -0.69 -4.55
C TYR A 676 -29.91 -1.88 -5.21
N GLY A 677 -29.47 -2.24 -6.42
CA GLY A 677 -29.97 -3.43 -7.11
C GLY A 677 -29.30 -4.70 -6.58
N THR A 678 -27.99 -4.63 -6.35
CA THR A 678 -27.16 -5.79 -6.02
C THR A 678 -26.13 -5.43 -4.96
N LEU A 679 -26.00 -6.27 -3.93
CA LEU A 679 -24.87 -6.35 -3.01
C LEU A 679 -23.91 -7.43 -3.50
N LEU A 680 -22.64 -7.07 -3.63
CA LEU A 680 -21.56 -7.93 -4.09
C LEU A 680 -20.63 -8.20 -2.90
N ILE A 681 -20.56 -9.45 -2.49
CA ILE A 681 -19.70 -9.95 -1.41
C ILE A 681 -18.65 -10.84 -2.08
N VAL A 682 -17.38 -10.47 -1.98
CA VAL A 682 -16.28 -11.13 -2.69
C VAL A 682 -15.16 -11.36 -1.70
N ASP A 683 -14.72 -12.61 -1.64
CA ASP A 683 -13.65 -13.08 -0.76
C ASP A 683 -13.73 -12.54 0.69
N PRO A 684 -14.86 -12.75 1.40
CA PRO A 684 -14.97 -12.25 2.77
C PRO A 684 -14.18 -13.16 3.72
N GLU A 685 -13.16 -12.63 4.41
CA GLU A 685 -12.37 -13.37 5.42
C GLU A 685 -12.88 -13.14 6.85
N GLU A 686 -13.88 -12.26 7.01
CA GLU A 686 -14.48 -11.85 8.28
C GLU A 686 -15.76 -12.63 8.66
N GLU A 687 -16.18 -12.53 9.92
CA GLU A 687 -17.47 -12.99 10.41
C GLU A 687 -18.60 -11.97 10.14
N PHE A 688 -19.86 -12.38 10.26
CA PHE A 688 -21.02 -11.47 10.16
C PHE A 688 -21.70 -11.32 11.52
N PHE A 689 -22.14 -10.11 11.88
CA PHE A 689 -22.99 -9.93 13.06
C PHE A 689 -24.35 -10.61 12.85
N PRO A 690 -24.96 -11.21 13.89
CA PRO A 690 -26.30 -11.79 13.80
C PRO A 690 -27.36 -10.80 13.27
N GLU A 691 -27.23 -9.52 13.63
CA GLU A 691 -28.10 -8.44 13.16
C GLU A 691 -27.98 -8.19 11.64
N GLU A 692 -26.79 -8.38 11.07
CA GLU A 692 -26.54 -8.26 9.64
C GLU A 692 -27.22 -9.40 8.87
N ILE A 693 -27.10 -10.63 9.35
CA ILE A 693 -27.76 -11.80 8.77
C ILE A 693 -29.29 -11.57 8.71
N MET A 694 -29.88 -11.12 9.83
CA MET A 694 -31.31 -10.79 9.89
C MET A 694 -31.70 -9.61 8.98
N LYS A 695 -30.81 -8.63 8.80
CA LYS A 695 -31.05 -7.47 7.93
C LYS A 695 -31.00 -7.87 6.45
N ILE A 696 -29.95 -8.54 6.01
CA ILE A 696 -29.80 -9.00 4.62
C ILE A 696 -30.96 -9.92 4.22
N LYS A 697 -31.43 -10.79 5.12
CA LYS A 697 -32.63 -11.59 4.84
C LYS A 697 -33.85 -10.75 4.49
N ARG A 698 -34.12 -9.70 5.28
CA ARG A 698 -35.25 -8.78 5.06
C ARG A 698 -35.10 -7.96 3.79
N ASP A 699 -33.88 -7.51 3.49
CA ASP A 699 -33.61 -6.70 2.30
C ASP A 699 -33.75 -7.50 1.01
N VAL A 700 -33.28 -8.75 1.00
CA VAL A 700 -33.44 -9.65 -0.14
C VAL A 700 -34.92 -9.97 -0.34
N ASP A 701 -35.66 -10.25 0.73
CA ASP A 701 -37.12 -10.42 0.64
C ASP A 701 -37.82 -9.16 0.08
N SER A 702 -37.19 -7.99 0.25
CA SER A 702 -37.66 -6.69 -0.28
C SER A 702 -37.09 -6.33 -1.66
N GLY A 703 -36.34 -7.22 -2.32
CA GLY A 703 -35.88 -7.06 -3.70
C GLY A 703 -34.41 -6.70 -3.88
N LEU A 704 -33.58 -6.72 -2.83
CA LEU A 704 -32.11 -6.65 -2.98
C LEU A 704 -31.60 -7.98 -3.55
N SER A 705 -30.72 -7.95 -4.55
CA SER A 705 -30.00 -9.15 -4.97
C SER A 705 -28.65 -9.24 -4.27
N VAL A 706 -28.17 -10.45 -4.00
CA VAL A 706 -26.86 -10.71 -3.42
C VAL A 706 -26.09 -11.64 -4.35
N ILE A 707 -24.85 -11.28 -4.66
CA ILE A 707 -23.90 -12.14 -5.37
C ILE A 707 -22.74 -12.39 -4.42
N VAL A 708 -22.42 -13.67 -4.19
CA VAL A 708 -21.30 -14.10 -3.37
C VAL A 708 -20.27 -14.79 -4.27
N PHE A 709 -19.07 -14.26 -4.30
CA PHE A 709 -17.87 -14.98 -4.73
C PHE A 709 -17.15 -15.43 -3.45
N ALA A 710 -17.11 -16.73 -3.23
CA ALA A 710 -16.38 -17.34 -2.12
C ALA A 710 -15.08 -17.96 -2.64
N ASP A 711 -14.30 -18.53 -1.74
CA ASP A 711 -13.13 -19.34 -2.05
C ASP A 711 -13.11 -20.61 -1.21
N TRP A 712 -12.00 -21.33 -1.23
CA TRP A 712 -11.87 -22.57 -0.48
C TRP A 712 -11.87 -22.39 1.04
N TYR A 713 -12.36 -23.42 1.73
CA TYR A 713 -12.16 -23.61 3.15
C TYR A 713 -12.09 -25.09 3.47
N ASN A 714 -10.91 -25.57 3.86
CA ASN A 714 -10.73 -26.97 4.28
C ASN A 714 -9.76 -27.01 5.46
N VAL A 715 -10.22 -27.45 6.63
CA VAL A 715 -9.41 -27.44 7.87
C VAL A 715 -8.15 -28.31 7.73
N THR A 716 -8.22 -29.43 7.01
CA THR A 716 -7.08 -30.32 6.82
C THR A 716 -6.04 -29.67 5.89
N VAL A 717 -6.47 -29.04 4.80
CA VAL A 717 -5.61 -28.26 3.91
C VAL A 717 -5.02 -27.07 4.65
N MET A 718 -5.82 -26.29 5.40
CA MET A 718 -5.34 -25.17 6.24
C MET A 718 -4.23 -25.64 7.21
N LYS A 719 -4.42 -26.79 7.87
CA LYS A 719 -3.41 -27.40 8.75
C LYS A 719 -2.17 -27.90 8.01
N LYS A 720 -2.26 -28.18 6.71
CA LYS A 720 -1.17 -28.65 5.85
C LYS A 720 -0.37 -27.49 5.25
N VAL A 721 -1.05 -26.45 4.76
CA VAL A 721 -0.44 -25.22 4.22
C VAL A 721 0.08 -24.29 5.31
N LYS A 722 0.00 -24.72 6.58
CA LYS A 722 0.80 -24.13 7.63
C LYS A 722 2.26 -24.19 7.20
N PHE A 723 2.93 -23.07 7.30
CA PHE A 723 4.37 -23.05 7.11
C PHE A 723 5.00 -22.78 8.46
N TYR A 724 6.10 -23.48 8.73
CA TYR A 724 6.96 -23.02 9.80
C TYR A 724 7.60 -21.76 9.26
N ASP A 725 7.19 -20.63 9.77
CA ASP A 725 7.89 -19.42 9.44
C ASP A 725 9.24 -19.51 10.15
N GLU A 726 10.23 -19.93 9.37
CA GLU A 726 11.62 -19.86 9.77
C GLU A 726 11.92 -18.45 10.22
N ASN A 727 11.22 -17.46 9.70
CA ASN A 727 11.28 -16.12 10.17
C ASN A 727 10.55 -15.91 11.47
N THR A 728 10.32 -16.81 12.38
CA THR A 728 9.64 -16.37 13.64
C THR A 728 9.57 -17.47 14.66
N ARG A 729 10.03 -18.64 14.21
CA ARG A 729 10.03 -19.89 14.96
C ARG A 729 8.65 -20.24 15.48
N GLN A 730 7.61 -19.85 14.76
CA GLN A 730 6.27 -20.34 15.02
C GLN A 730 5.69 -20.90 13.74
N TRP A 731 4.88 -21.94 13.93
CA TRP A 731 4.01 -22.42 12.89
C TRP A 731 2.96 -21.35 12.60
N TRP A 732 2.91 -20.93 11.34
CA TRP A 732 1.87 -20.07 10.81
C TRP A 732 0.71 -20.92 10.42
N MET A 733 -0.31 -20.86 11.27
CA MET A 733 -1.59 -21.51 11.04
C MET A 733 -2.51 -20.49 10.38
N PRO A 734 -3.14 -20.83 9.25
CA PRO A 734 -4.18 -19.99 8.66
C PRO A 734 -5.25 -19.65 9.69
N ASP A 735 -5.64 -18.38 9.78
CA ASP A 735 -6.72 -17.97 10.68
C ASP A 735 -8.10 -18.24 10.05
N THR A 736 -8.18 -18.25 8.72
CA THR A 736 -9.30 -18.73 7.89
C THR A 736 -8.78 -19.37 6.58
N GLY A 737 -9.68 -19.86 5.70
CA GLY A 737 -9.35 -20.37 4.35
C GLY A 737 -8.99 -19.23 3.39
N GLY A 738 -9.23 -19.40 2.08
CA GLY A 738 -9.25 -18.25 1.15
C GLY A 738 -10.33 -17.26 1.61
N ALA A 739 -11.57 -17.75 1.66
CA ALA A 739 -12.69 -17.04 2.29
C ALA A 739 -13.13 -17.71 3.61
N ASN A 740 -13.86 -16.99 4.47
CA ASN A 740 -14.50 -17.54 5.67
C ASN A 740 -15.83 -18.25 5.34
N VAL A 741 -15.74 -19.38 4.63
CA VAL A 741 -16.91 -20.15 4.18
C VAL A 741 -17.89 -20.54 5.31
N PRO A 742 -17.45 -20.90 6.55
CA PRO A 742 -18.38 -21.09 7.66
C PRO A 742 -19.26 -19.86 7.95
N ALA A 743 -18.69 -18.65 7.93
CA ALA A 743 -19.43 -17.41 8.11
C ALA A 743 -20.38 -17.13 6.94
N ILE A 744 -19.93 -17.37 5.70
CA ILE A 744 -20.78 -17.28 4.50
C ILE A 744 -21.98 -18.23 4.60
N ASN A 745 -21.77 -19.46 5.08
CA ASN A 745 -22.84 -20.43 5.29
C ASN A 745 -23.87 -19.96 6.32
N GLU A 746 -23.44 -19.29 7.39
CA GLU A 746 -24.35 -18.69 8.38
C GLU A 746 -25.15 -17.54 7.78
N LEU A 747 -24.53 -16.68 6.97
CA LEU A 747 -25.21 -15.60 6.23
C LEU A 747 -26.29 -16.15 5.29
N LEU A 748 -25.99 -17.26 4.59
CA LEU A 748 -26.86 -17.83 3.55
C LEU A 748 -27.87 -18.87 4.06
N ALA A 749 -27.77 -19.28 5.33
CA ALA A 749 -28.58 -20.35 5.92
C ALA A 749 -30.10 -20.16 5.76
N SER A 750 -30.57 -18.90 5.75
CA SER A 750 -32.00 -18.57 5.63
C SER A 750 -32.62 -18.91 4.25
N TRP A 751 -31.80 -19.28 3.27
CA TRP A 751 -32.24 -19.70 1.94
C TRP A 751 -31.82 -21.14 1.61
N ASP A 752 -31.49 -21.98 2.60
CA ASP A 752 -31.06 -23.37 2.38
C ASP A 752 -29.86 -23.50 1.41
N VAL A 753 -28.98 -22.49 1.39
CA VAL A 753 -27.74 -22.48 0.61
C VAL A 753 -26.57 -22.78 1.54
N GLN A 754 -25.75 -23.77 1.18
CA GLN A 754 -24.54 -24.13 1.90
C GLN A 754 -23.42 -24.49 0.93
N LEU A 755 -22.24 -23.98 1.20
CA LEU A 755 -20.97 -24.32 0.57
C LEU A 755 -20.29 -25.47 1.33
N GLY A 756 -19.51 -26.26 0.59
CA GLY A 756 -18.79 -27.44 1.07
C GLY A 756 -17.42 -27.13 1.65
N ASP A 757 -16.76 -28.18 2.13
CA ASP A 757 -15.44 -28.12 2.77
C ASP A 757 -14.29 -28.61 1.87
N ARG A 758 -14.55 -29.08 0.65
CA ARG A 758 -13.52 -29.58 -0.27
C ARG A 758 -13.02 -28.49 -1.21
N VAL A 759 -11.81 -28.68 -1.75
CA VAL A 759 -11.11 -27.69 -2.59
C VAL A 759 -10.96 -28.24 -3.99
N PHE A 760 -11.53 -27.57 -4.99
CA PHE A 760 -11.60 -28.06 -6.35
C PHE A 760 -10.88 -27.15 -7.34
N GLU A 761 -10.40 -27.76 -8.41
CA GLU A 761 -9.69 -27.07 -9.46
C GLU A 761 -9.95 -27.67 -10.84
N GLY A 762 -9.96 -26.81 -11.87
CA GLY A 762 -9.98 -27.29 -13.24
C GLY A 762 -10.29 -26.22 -14.28
N LYS A 763 -9.88 -26.48 -15.52
CA LYS A 763 -10.28 -25.68 -16.69
C LYS A 763 -11.50 -26.32 -17.35
N PHE A 764 -12.49 -25.50 -17.69
CA PHE A 764 -13.68 -25.95 -18.40
C PHE A 764 -14.25 -24.84 -19.28
N LYS A 765 -15.22 -25.21 -20.12
CA LYS A 765 -16.00 -24.25 -20.90
C LYS A 765 -17.40 -24.06 -20.32
N LEU A 766 -17.81 -22.79 -20.23
CA LEU A 766 -19.21 -22.39 -20.09
C LEU A 766 -19.64 -21.78 -21.42
N LYS A 767 -20.34 -22.59 -22.22
CA LYS A 767 -20.72 -22.26 -23.59
C LYS A 767 -19.45 -21.96 -24.43
N GLU A 768 -19.29 -20.75 -24.96
CA GLU A 768 -18.09 -20.30 -25.68
C GLU A 768 -16.91 -19.85 -24.79
N HIS A 769 -17.11 -19.65 -23.49
CA HIS A 769 -16.09 -19.06 -22.63
C HIS A 769 -15.23 -20.10 -21.91
N ASP A 770 -13.92 -19.93 -21.99
CA ASP A 770 -12.97 -20.63 -21.14
C ASP A 770 -13.03 -20.08 -19.71
N VAL A 771 -13.02 -20.98 -18.75
CA VAL A 771 -13.00 -20.68 -17.32
C VAL A 771 -11.96 -21.56 -16.67
N TYR A 772 -11.24 -20.97 -15.73
CA TYR A 772 -10.39 -21.70 -14.82
C TYR A 772 -10.93 -21.50 -13.40
N TYR A 773 -11.30 -22.62 -12.78
CA TYR A 773 -11.73 -22.65 -11.39
C TYR A 773 -10.49 -22.91 -10.54
N ALA A 774 -10.06 -21.91 -9.79
CA ALA A 774 -8.77 -21.90 -9.11
C ALA A 774 -8.96 -22.08 -7.60
N SER A 775 -8.87 -23.32 -7.11
CA SER A 775 -8.96 -23.62 -5.68
C SER A 775 -10.29 -23.15 -5.06
N GLY A 776 -11.41 -23.37 -5.75
CA GLY A 776 -12.71 -22.97 -5.25
C GLY A 776 -13.39 -24.04 -4.40
N THR A 777 -14.41 -23.65 -3.64
CA THR A 777 -15.30 -24.55 -2.90
C THR A 777 -16.47 -25.07 -3.75
N SER A 778 -17.19 -26.08 -3.30
CA SER A 778 -18.42 -26.59 -3.94
C SER A 778 -19.68 -26.04 -3.28
N ILE A 779 -20.81 -26.09 -3.99
CA ILE A 779 -22.13 -25.93 -3.37
C ILE A 779 -22.59 -27.31 -2.85
N ARG A 780 -22.73 -27.43 -1.53
CA ARG A 780 -23.20 -28.64 -0.84
C ARG A 780 -24.72 -28.78 -0.89
N THR A 781 -25.41 -27.69 -0.60
CA THR A 781 -26.88 -27.66 -0.48
C THR A 781 -27.40 -26.41 -1.18
N PHE A 782 -28.49 -26.56 -1.92
CA PHE A 782 -29.12 -25.45 -2.62
C PHE A 782 -30.65 -25.67 -2.71
N PRO A 783 -31.47 -24.61 -2.76
CA PRO A 783 -32.91 -24.72 -2.99
C PRO A 783 -33.28 -25.57 -4.20
N LYS A 784 -34.34 -26.38 -4.05
CA LYS A 784 -34.81 -27.31 -5.11
C LYS A 784 -35.28 -26.60 -6.38
N ASP A 785 -35.80 -25.40 -6.21
CA ASP A 785 -36.31 -24.49 -7.23
C ASP A 785 -35.23 -23.50 -7.72
N GLY A 786 -34.00 -23.61 -7.20
CA GLY A 786 -32.83 -22.92 -7.70
C GLY A 786 -32.21 -23.62 -8.93
N ILE A 787 -31.42 -22.86 -9.68
CA ILE A 787 -30.61 -23.36 -10.79
C ILE A 787 -29.20 -23.61 -10.28
N VAL A 788 -28.68 -24.80 -10.50
CA VAL A 788 -27.32 -25.17 -10.13
C VAL A 788 -26.57 -25.59 -11.38
N ILE A 789 -25.34 -25.11 -11.55
CA ILE A 789 -24.45 -25.49 -12.65
C ILE A 789 -23.29 -26.27 -12.06
N ALA A 790 -23.04 -27.46 -12.62
CA ALA A 790 -21.98 -28.34 -12.18
C ALA A 790 -20.96 -28.61 -13.29
N LYS A 791 -19.69 -28.76 -12.91
CA LYS A 791 -18.57 -29.06 -13.80
C LYS A 791 -17.70 -30.17 -13.24
N ASN A 792 -17.03 -30.88 -14.15
CA ASN A 792 -16.08 -31.91 -13.78
C ASN A 792 -14.76 -31.25 -13.38
N LEU A 793 -14.38 -31.39 -12.11
CA LEU A 793 -13.19 -30.79 -11.51
C LEU A 793 -12.39 -31.84 -10.75
N ILE A 794 -11.13 -31.54 -10.47
CA ILE A 794 -10.24 -32.39 -9.68
C ILE A 794 -10.25 -31.85 -8.24
N ASP A 795 -10.18 -32.76 -7.26
CA ASP A 795 -9.96 -32.36 -5.86
C ASP A 795 -8.49 -31.96 -5.68
N GLN A 796 -8.25 -30.67 -5.56
CA GLN A 796 -6.92 -30.13 -5.34
C GLN A 796 -6.48 -30.30 -3.87
N GLY A 797 -7.44 -30.40 -2.95
CA GLY A 797 -7.17 -30.58 -1.53
C GLY A 797 -6.39 -31.87 -1.27
N THR A 798 -6.77 -32.98 -1.92
CA THR A 798 -6.06 -34.27 -1.82
C THR A 798 -4.64 -34.18 -2.39
N GLU A 799 -4.45 -33.50 -3.52
CA GLU A 799 -3.13 -33.25 -4.11
C GLU A 799 -2.22 -32.51 -3.11
N ILE A 800 -2.72 -31.45 -2.47
CA ILE A 800 -1.98 -30.68 -1.47
C ILE A 800 -1.64 -31.53 -0.23
N LEU A 801 -2.51 -32.47 0.13
CA LEU A 801 -2.27 -33.40 1.22
C LEU A 801 -1.19 -34.45 0.88
N GLY A 802 -0.87 -34.63 -0.40
CA GLY A 802 0.17 -35.53 -0.91
C GLY A 802 -0.37 -36.78 -1.61
N GLU A 803 -1.67 -36.82 -1.89
CA GLU A 803 -2.36 -37.91 -2.56
C GLU A 803 -2.82 -37.41 -3.93
N PRO A 804 -2.01 -37.55 -5.00
CA PRO A 804 -2.38 -37.03 -6.30
C PRO A 804 -3.64 -37.73 -6.80
N ASP A 805 -4.73 -36.99 -6.80
CA ASP A 805 -6.01 -37.45 -7.33
C ASP A 805 -6.19 -36.89 -8.73
N THR A 806 -6.34 -37.78 -9.71
CA THR A 806 -6.69 -37.38 -11.09
C THR A 806 -8.16 -37.63 -11.39
N THR A 807 -8.92 -38.09 -10.39
CA THR A 807 -10.35 -38.35 -10.51
C THR A 807 -11.07 -37.03 -10.73
N GLN A 808 -11.86 -36.99 -11.79
CA GLN A 808 -12.77 -35.90 -12.02
C GLN A 808 -14.09 -36.17 -11.29
N TYR A 809 -14.48 -35.22 -10.46
CA TYR A 809 -15.75 -35.22 -9.77
C TYR A 809 -16.69 -34.20 -10.40
N LYS A 810 -17.98 -34.53 -10.45
CA LYS A 810 -19.01 -33.58 -10.86
C LYS A 810 -19.32 -32.65 -9.69
N ILE A 811 -18.92 -31.39 -9.79
CA ILE A 811 -18.97 -30.41 -8.70
C ILE A 811 -19.95 -29.29 -9.02
N PRO A 812 -20.97 -29.03 -8.19
CA PRO A 812 -21.77 -27.81 -8.21
C PRO A 812 -20.90 -26.58 -7.90
N ILE A 813 -20.76 -25.67 -8.86
CA ILE A 813 -19.86 -24.50 -8.72
C ILE A 813 -20.61 -23.16 -8.71
N LEU A 814 -21.82 -23.12 -9.28
CA LEU A 814 -22.61 -21.89 -9.43
C LEU A 814 -24.08 -22.19 -9.14
N GLY A 815 -24.67 -21.42 -8.23
CA GLY A 815 -26.08 -21.48 -7.88
C GLY A 815 -26.77 -20.15 -8.13
N LEU A 816 -27.96 -20.17 -8.73
CA LEU A 816 -28.82 -19.01 -8.94
C LEU A 816 -30.21 -19.29 -8.37
N PHE A 817 -30.68 -18.42 -7.48
CA PHE A 817 -31.96 -18.60 -6.80
C PHE A 817 -32.77 -17.30 -6.77
N GLN A 818 -34.04 -17.39 -7.14
CA GLN A 818 -35.02 -16.32 -6.95
C GLN A 818 -35.79 -16.60 -5.66
N THR A 819 -35.67 -15.71 -4.68
CA THR A 819 -36.37 -15.85 -3.40
C THR A 819 -37.89 -15.70 -3.58
N LYS A 820 -38.73 -16.34 -2.75
CA LYS A 820 -40.22 -16.36 -2.79
C LYS A 820 -40.86 -16.10 -4.18
N SER A 821 -41.11 -17.20 -4.90
CA SER A 821 -41.62 -17.33 -6.27
C SER A 821 -42.95 -16.60 -6.61
N THR A 822 -43.78 -16.23 -5.63
CA THR A 822 -45.13 -15.68 -5.90
C THR A 822 -45.18 -14.18 -6.19
N GLU A 823 -44.11 -13.42 -5.95
CA GLU A 823 -44.08 -11.96 -6.18
C GLU A 823 -42.91 -11.58 -7.09
N LYS A 824 -43.18 -10.91 -8.21
CA LYS A 824 -42.16 -10.38 -9.16
C LYS A 824 -41.20 -9.33 -8.56
N LYS A 825 -41.16 -9.17 -7.24
CA LYS A 825 -40.43 -8.13 -6.50
C LYS A 825 -39.38 -8.66 -5.53
N SER A 826 -39.27 -9.98 -5.36
CA SER A 826 -38.30 -10.58 -4.45
C SER A 826 -36.87 -10.52 -5.02
N GLY A 827 -35.87 -10.57 -4.13
CA GLY A 827 -34.46 -10.54 -4.47
C GLY A 827 -33.94 -11.86 -5.02
N ARG A 828 -32.70 -11.84 -5.52
CA ARG A 828 -32.00 -13.02 -6.04
C ARG A 828 -30.72 -13.29 -5.26
N ILE A 829 -30.40 -14.55 -5.09
CA ILE A 829 -29.13 -15.01 -4.51
C ILE A 829 -28.35 -15.73 -5.61
N ILE A 830 -27.10 -15.31 -5.81
CA ILE A 830 -26.14 -16.04 -6.64
C ILE A 830 -24.93 -16.38 -5.77
N VAL A 831 -24.45 -17.60 -5.88
CA VAL A 831 -23.23 -18.04 -5.21
C VAL A 831 -22.32 -18.72 -6.22
N TYR A 832 -21.06 -18.30 -6.24
CA TYR A 832 -19.97 -18.89 -7.02
C TYR A 832 -18.80 -19.17 -6.07
N GLY A 833 -18.22 -20.36 -6.14
CA GLY A 833 -17.26 -20.81 -5.13
C GLY A 833 -15.79 -20.48 -5.41
N ASP A 834 -15.49 -19.59 -6.36
CA ASP A 834 -14.13 -19.13 -6.69
C ASP A 834 -14.13 -17.62 -6.98
N SER A 835 -13.31 -16.83 -6.31
CA SER A 835 -13.16 -15.39 -6.57
C SER A 835 -11.94 -15.02 -7.42
N ASN A 836 -10.95 -15.91 -7.55
CA ASN A 836 -9.67 -15.65 -8.22
C ASN A 836 -9.85 -15.21 -9.68
N CYS A 837 -10.91 -15.64 -10.36
CA CYS A 837 -11.15 -15.27 -11.76
C CYS A 837 -11.60 -13.80 -11.96
N ILE A 838 -11.91 -13.07 -10.88
CA ILE A 838 -12.13 -11.61 -10.87
C ILE A 838 -11.02 -10.82 -10.16
N ASP A 839 -10.10 -11.49 -9.47
CA ASP A 839 -8.86 -10.93 -8.91
C ASP A 839 -7.76 -10.84 -9.99
N SER A 840 -7.12 -9.67 -10.15
CA SER A 840 -6.02 -9.46 -11.10
C SER A 840 -4.63 -9.87 -10.58
N SER A 841 -4.49 -10.24 -9.31
CA SER A 841 -3.18 -10.52 -8.70
C SER A 841 -2.55 -11.80 -9.25
N HIS A 842 -3.33 -12.88 -9.37
CA HIS A 842 -2.89 -14.20 -9.86
C HIS A 842 -3.82 -14.76 -10.93
N LEU A 843 -4.34 -13.87 -11.78
CA LEU A 843 -5.30 -14.21 -12.80
C LEU A 843 -4.68 -15.06 -13.92
N ASP A 844 -5.21 -16.26 -14.14
CA ASP A 844 -4.92 -17.05 -15.35
C ASP A 844 -5.94 -16.72 -16.46
N ILE A 845 -7.24 -16.86 -16.16
CA ILE A 845 -8.33 -16.56 -17.11
C ILE A 845 -9.37 -15.67 -16.44
N ALA A 846 -9.56 -14.45 -16.98
CA ALA A 846 -10.56 -13.49 -16.52
C ALA A 846 -12.00 -13.99 -16.73
N CYS A 847 -12.83 -13.89 -15.70
CA CYS A 847 -14.26 -14.22 -15.76
C CYS A 847 -15.17 -13.00 -15.59
N TYR A 848 -14.72 -11.78 -15.95
CA TYR A 848 -15.57 -10.58 -15.82
C TYR A 848 -16.92 -10.69 -16.55
N TRP A 849 -16.95 -11.43 -17.67
CA TRP A 849 -18.18 -11.76 -18.40
C TRP A 849 -19.18 -12.58 -17.56
N LEU A 850 -18.68 -13.42 -16.63
CA LEU A 850 -19.50 -14.22 -15.73
C LEU A 850 -20.22 -13.31 -14.74
N LEU A 851 -19.50 -12.35 -14.16
CA LEU A 851 -20.07 -11.32 -13.31
C LEU A 851 -21.10 -10.47 -14.09
N ASP A 852 -20.82 -10.09 -15.34
CA ASP A 852 -21.78 -9.36 -16.17
C ASP A 852 -23.07 -10.17 -16.40
N ALA A 853 -22.97 -11.48 -16.67
CA ALA A 853 -24.13 -12.36 -16.81
C ALA A 853 -24.90 -12.53 -15.48
N MET A 854 -24.20 -12.66 -14.35
CA MET A 854 -24.82 -12.66 -13.02
C MET A 854 -25.58 -11.36 -12.74
N LEU A 855 -25.01 -10.22 -13.14
CA LEU A 855 -25.64 -8.91 -13.00
C LEU A 855 -26.85 -8.74 -13.95
N GLU A 856 -26.81 -9.30 -15.16
CA GLU A 856 -27.98 -9.38 -16.04
C GLU A 856 -29.11 -10.17 -15.39
N TYR A 857 -28.80 -11.33 -14.77
CA TYR A 857 -29.78 -12.12 -14.04
C TYR A 857 -30.35 -11.36 -12.85
N THR A 858 -29.52 -10.74 -12.01
CA THR A 858 -29.98 -9.95 -10.84
C THR A 858 -30.78 -8.70 -11.21
N SER A 859 -30.50 -8.08 -12.36
CA SER A 859 -31.19 -6.87 -12.80
C SER A 859 -32.51 -7.13 -13.54
N THR A 860 -32.56 -8.14 -14.42
CA THR A 860 -33.67 -8.30 -15.38
C THR A 860 -34.61 -9.48 -15.09
N SER A 861 -34.21 -10.43 -14.24
CA SER A 861 -34.88 -11.72 -14.08
C SER A 861 -34.76 -12.64 -15.30
N HIS A 862 -34.10 -12.18 -16.37
CA HIS A 862 -33.78 -13.00 -17.51
C HIS A 862 -32.63 -13.92 -17.13
N LEU A 863 -32.78 -15.23 -17.39
CA LEU A 863 -31.69 -16.17 -17.26
C LEU A 863 -30.82 -16.09 -18.54
N PRO A 864 -29.57 -15.57 -18.44
CA PRO A 864 -28.66 -15.48 -19.58
C PRO A 864 -28.43 -16.84 -20.24
N SER A 865 -28.20 -16.83 -21.56
CA SER A 865 -28.00 -18.07 -22.33
C SER A 865 -26.87 -18.96 -21.80
N VAL A 866 -25.81 -18.35 -21.26
CA VAL A 866 -24.65 -19.08 -20.72
C VAL A 866 -25.00 -19.96 -19.51
N PHE A 867 -26.10 -19.67 -18.80
CA PHE A 867 -26.57 -20.46 -17.64
C PHE A 867 -27.66 -21.48 -18.00
N LYS A 868 -28.06 -21.59 -19.27
CA LYS A 868 -29.06 -22.57 -19.72
C LYS A 868 -28.46 -23.97 -19.91
N ASP A 869 -27.18 -24.03 -20.25
CA ASP A 869 -26.47 -25.27 -20.50
C ASP A 869 -25.77 -25.79 -19.22
N ASN A 870 -25.65 -27.11 -19.08
CA ASN A 870 -24.99 -27.78 -17.94
C ASN A 870 -25.69 -27.60 -16.58
N GLN A 871 -27.00 -27.34 -16.59
CA GLN A 871 -27.80 -27.33 -15.36
C GLN A 871 -27.84 -28.72 -14.72
N LEU A 872 -27.58 -28.76 -13.42
CA LEU A 872 -27.70 -29.94 -12.59
C LEU A 872 -29.16 -30.13 -12.19
N LEU A 873 -29.86 -31.01 -12.91
CA LEU A 873 -31.27 -31.33 -12.64
C LEU A 873 -31.44 -32.37 -11.52
N VAL A 874 -30.43 -33.22 -11.33
CA VAL A 874 -30.41 -34.29 -10.33
C VAL A 874 -29.04 -34.27 -9.66
N TRP A 875 -29.03 -34.30 -8.33
CA TRP A 875 -27.82 -34.30 -7.48
C TRP A 875 -27.09 -35.65 -7.44
N ASP A 876 -27.46 -36.58 -8.31
CA ASP A 876 -26.86 -37.91 -8.38
C ASP A 876 -25.46 -37.84 -9.04
N GLY A 877 -24.51 -38.60 -8.49
CA GLY A 877 -23.11 -38.64 -8.94
C GLY A 877 -22.30 -37.35 -8.67
N VAL A 878 -22.81 -36.45 -7.84
CA VAL A 878 -22.06 -35.28 -7.34
C VAL A 878 -21.10 -35.72 -6.23
N ALA A 879 -19.92 -35.10 -6.14
CA ALA A 879 -19.01 -35.38 -5.03
C ALA A 879 -19.67 -35.10 -3.67
N GLU A 880 -19.53 -36.05 -2.75
CA GLU A 880 -19.87 -35.82 -1.35
C GLU A 880 -18.89 -34.80 -0.74
N THR A 881 -19.48 -33.82 -0.06
CA THR A 881 -18.81 -32.73 0.66
C THR A 881 -19.47 -32.56 2.02
N GLU A 882 -18.71 -32.11 3.02
CA GLU A 882 -19.20 -31.81 4.36
C GLU A 882 -19.43 -30.31 4.54
N THR A 883 -20.07 -29.93 5.65
CA THR A 883 -20.24 -28.51 6.01
C THR A 883 -18.96 -28.10 6.71
N PRO A 884 -18.27 -27.05 6.22
CA PRO A 884 -17.03 -26.62 6.82
C PRO A 884 -17.29 -26.10 8.24
N HIS A 885 -16.46 -26.54 9.18
CA HIS A 885 -16.47 -26.08 10.56
C HIS A 885 -15.25 -25.18 10.82
N ARG A 886 -15.45 -24.14 11.64
CA ARG A 886 -14.35 -23.23 12.02
C ARG A 886 -13.18 -24.02 12.62
N MET A 887 -11.96 -23.72 12.17
CA MET A 887 -10.77 -24.40 12.66
C MET A 887 -10.54 -24.14 14.16
N GLU A 888 -10.49 -25.19 14.96
CA GLU A 888 -10.17 -25.10 16.38
C GLU A 888 -8.78 -24.50 16.61
N GLY A 889 -8.68 -23.55 17.55
CA GLY A 889 -7.42 -22.88 17.89
C GLY A 889 -6.98 -21.78 16.93
N ASN A 890 -7.80 -21.40 15.94
CA ASN A 890 -7.55 -20.22 15.12
C ASN A 890 -7.58 -18.93 15.97
N ARG A 891 -7.06 -17.82 15.43
CA ARG A 891 -6.92 -16.55 16.15
C ARG A 891 -7.57 -15.39 15.41
N LEU A 892 -8.59 -15.68 14.60
CA LEU A 892 -9.32 -14.69 13.80
C LEU A 892 -9.82 -13.51 14.65
N TYR A 893 -10.26 -13.77 15.90
CA TYR A 893 -10.68 -12.75 16.87
C TYR A 893 -9.66 -11.64 17.16
N ARG A 894 -8.37 -11.83 16.84
CA ARG A 894 -7.33 -10.81 17.01
C ARG A 894 -7.43 -9.70 15.97
N TYR A 895 -7.98 -10.02 14.81
CA TYR A 895 -8.00 -9.17 13.62
C TYR A 895 -9.42 -8.78 13.23
N SER A 896 -10.38 -9.56 13.72
CA SER A 896 -11.78 -9.41 13.43
C SER A 896 -12.38 -8.13 14.02
N ASN A 897 -13.12 -7.42 13.18
CA ASN A 897 -14.04 -6.34 13.49
C ASN A 897 -15.30 -6.85 14.22
N VAL A 898 -15.58 -8.15 14.13
CA VAL A 898 -16.81 -8.78 14.65
C VAL A 898 -16.55 -9.59 15.91
N LEU A 899 -15.40 -10.24 16.06
CA LEU A 899 -15.08 -11.11 17.18
C LEU A 899 -14.14 -10.45 18.19
N GLU A 900 -14.33 -10.76 19.47
CA GLU A 900 -13.40 -10.49 20.57
C GLU A 900 -13.14 -11.73 21.42
N LYS A 901 -12.06 -11.70 22.21
CA LYS A 901 -11.69 -12.81 23.11
C LYS A 901 -12.40 -12.66 24.46
N ASN A 902 -13.20 -13.65 24.85
CA ASN A 902 -13.82 -13.69 26.19
C ASN A 902 -13.64 -15.08 26.83
N LEU A 903 -13.02 -15.13 28.02
CA LEU A 903 -12.83 -16.35 28.82
C LEU A 903 -12.24 -17.58 28.08
N GLY A 904 -11.56 -17.37 26.94
CA GLY A 904 -10.96 -18.45 26.14
C GLY A 904 -11.71 -18.79 24.85
N GLU A 905 -12.96 -18.33 24.71
CA GLU A 905 -13.78 -18.51 23.50
C GLU A 905 -13.96 -17.17 22.75
N ALA A 906 -14.19 -17.25 21.44
CA ALA A 906 -14.48 -16.07 20.63
C ALA A 906 -15.97 -15.72 20.76
N GLN A 907 -16.27 -14.45 21.04
CA GLN A 907 -17.64 -13.93 21.12
C GLN A 907 -17.79 -12.75 20.17
N ALA A 908 -19.00 -12.56 19.62
CA ALA A 908 -19.31 -11.37 18.85
C ALA A 908 -19.20 -10.10 19.73
N ARG A 909 -18.48 -9.10 19.23
CA ARG A 909 -18.44 -7.73 19.73
C ARG A 909 -19.85 -7.11 19.66
N PRO A 910 -20.11 -6.05 20.43
CA PRO A 910 -21.28 -5.21 20.18
C PRO A 910 -21.21 -4.63 18.76
N ILE A 911 -22.33 -4.70 18.03
CA ILE A 911 -22.41 -4.10 16.69
C ILE A 911 -22.05 -2.60 16.76
N PRO A 912 -21.11 -2.13 15.92
CA PRO A 912 -20.72 -0.73 15.98
C PRO A 912 -21.86 0.17 15.48
N GLN A 913 -21.91 1.39 16.01
CA GLN A 913 -22.85 2.39 15.53
C GLN A 913 -22.51 2.78 14.10
N CYS A 914 -23.54 3.00 13.28
CA CYS A 914 -23.34 3.44 11.92
C CYS A 914 -22.61 4.79 11.86
N PRO A 915 -21.67 4.97 10.92
CA PRO A 915 -20.92 6.22 10.80
C PRO A 915 -21.86 7.41 10.63
N HIS A 916 -21.93 8.28 11.63
CA HIS A 916 -22.71 9.51 11.55
C HIS A 916 -21.83 10.66 11.08
N LEU A 917 -21.90 10.97 9.78
CA LEU A 917 -21.20 12.12 9.22
C LEU A 917 -21.83 13.42 9.70
N MET A 918 -21.01 14.31 10.24
CA MET A 918 -21.41 15.70 10.47
C MET A 918 -21.19 16.51 9.20
N TRP A 919 -22.26 16.76 8.46
CA TRP A 919 -22.22 17.63 7.28
C TRP A 919 -21.82 19.05 7.67
N ALA A 920 -20.87 19.62 6.93
CA ALA A 920 -20.42 20.99 7.13
C ALA A 920 -21.55 21.97 6.79
N HIS A 921 -21.70 23.01 7.62
CA HIS A 921 -22.64 24.08 7.31
C HIS A 921 -22.13 24.87 6.09
N PRO A 922 -22.88 24.95 4.98
CA PRO A 922 -22.41 25.61 3.77
C PRO A 922 -22.36 27.13 3.97
N ILE A 923 -21.24 27.75 3.60
CA ILE A 923 -21.07 29.21 3.57
C ILE A 923 -21.04 29.65 2.10
N PRO A 924 -22.20 29.91 1.47
CA PRO A 924 -22.27 30.15 0.03
C PRO A 924 -21.52 31.41 -0.39
N LEU A 925 -20.79 31.30 -1.49
CA LEU A 925 -20.07 32.42 -2.09
C LEU A 925 -20.69 32.80 -3.44
N ASN A 926 -20.99 34.09 -3.60
CA ASN A 926 -21.44 34.66 -4.87
C ASN A 926 -20.28 35.18 -5.70
N VAL A 927 -19.30 34.31 -5.94
CA VAL A 927 -18.16 34.57 -6.83
C VAL A 927 -17.94 33.33 -7.71
N SER A 928 -17.44 33.54 -8.91
CA SER A 928 -17.12 32.45 -9.82
C SER A 928 -15.97 31.61 -9.28
N ALA A 929 -16.11 30.30 -9.44
CA ALA A 929 -15.03 29.35 -9.17
C ALA A 929 -13.82 29.61 -10.08
N PRO A 930 -12.60 29.24 -9.64
CA PRO A 930 -11.40 29.31 -10.48
C PRO A 930 -11.56 28.47 -11.75
N THR A 931 -11.17 29.01 -12.91
CA THR A 931 -11.27 28.32 -14.20
C THR A 931 -10.32 27.14 -14.36
N ASN A 932 -9.18 27.16 -13.67
CA ASN A 932 -8.23 26.07 -13.66
C ASN A 932 -7.93 25.65 -12.21
N LEU A 933 -8.43 24.47 -11.81
CA LEU A 933 -8.14 23.88 -10.52
C LEU A 933 -6.74 23.26 -10.48
N TYR A 934 -6.20 22.89 -11.64
CA TYR A 934 -4.83 22.43 -11.77
C TYR A 934 -3.88 23.61 -11.61
N GLN A 935 -3.48 23.84 -10.35
CA GLN A 935 -2.29 24.56 -9.97
C GLN A 935 -1.63 23.74 -8.87
N SER A 936 -0.32 23.45 -8.97
CA SER A 936 0.39 22.99 -7.77
C SER A 936 0.15 24.04 -6.69
N GLN A 937 -0.22 23.62 -5.48
CA GLN A 937 -0.60 24.55 -4.42
C GLN A 937 0.46 25.66 -4.35
N LYS A 938 0.04 26.90 -4.63
CA LYS A 938 0.94 28.05 -4.63
C LYS A 938 1.46 28.20 -3.21
N LEU A 939 2.66 27.67 -2.96
CA LEU A 939 3.40 27.98 -1.75
C LEU A 939 3.60 29.49 -1.77
N LEU A 940 3.34 30.17 -0.64
CA LEU A 940 3.38 31.63 -0.48
C LEU A 940 4.69 32.29 -0.97
N SER A 941 5.71 31.49 -1.28
CA SER A 941 7.00 31.87 -1.81
C SER A 941 7.06 32.11 -3.33
N LEU A 942 5.99 31.84 -4.08
CA LEU A 942 5.90 32.12 -5.52
C LEU A 942 5.03 33.37 -5.77
N ILE A 943 5.67 34.54 -5.86
CA ILE A 943 5.09 35.70 -6.56
C ILE A 943 5.22 35.41 -8.07
N GLU A 944 4.17 35.68 -8.84
CA GLU A 944 4.13 35.47 -10.30
C GLU A 944 5.28 36.21 -11.01
N GLU A 945 5.84 35.52 -12.02
CA GLU A 945 6.83 36.01 -13.01
C GLU A 945 8.23 36.38 -12.50
N VAL A 946 9.13 35.39 -12.43
CA VAL A 946 10.57 35.66 -12.61
C VAL A 946 10.90 35.43 -14.08
N ASN A 947 10.95 36.52 -14.86
CA ASN A 947 11.56 36.53 -16.18
C ASN A 947 13.03 36.11 -16.06
N ILE A 948 13.39 35.06 -16.77
CA ILE A 948 14.76 34.54 -16.86
C ILE A 948 15.61 35.58 -17.59
N VAL A 949 16.40 36.37 -16.87
CA VAL A 949 17.53 37.10 -17.45
C VAL A 949 18.77 36.23 -17.23
N LEU A 950 19.11 35.41 -18.22
CA LEU A 950 20.44 34.82 -18.32
C LEU A 950 21.42 35.95 -18.67
N PRO A 951 22.54 36.13 -17.94
CA PRO A 951 23.64 36.90 -18.47
C PRO A 951 24.23 36.10 -19.64
N VAL A 952 23.95 36.56 -20.86
CA VAL A 952 24.71 36.11 -22.03
C VAL A 952 26.05 36.83 -21.96
N ASP A 953 27.11 36.09 -21.61
CA ASP A 953 28.48 36.55 -21.80
C ASP A 953 28.75 36.71 -23.30
N ASN A 954 28.50 37.92 -23.81
CA ASN A 954 29.04 38.37 -25.09
C ASN A 954 30.53 38.67 -24.91
N ASN A 955 31.37 37.64 -24.88
CA ASN A 955 32.80 37.78 -25.14
C ASN A 955 33.31 36.52 -25.85
N ILE A 956 32.92 36.40 -27.13
CA ILE A 956 33.73 35.72 -28.13
C ILE A 956 33.92 36.73 -29.27
N LYS A 957 35.01 37.50 -29.17
CA LYS A 957 35.73 38.02 -30.33
C LYS A 957 37.09 37.34 -30.34
N GLU A 958 37.40 36.82 -31.52
CA GLU A 958 38.61 36.12 -31.99
C GLU A 958 38.74 34.63 -31.65
#